data_AF-A0A957J049-F1
#
_entry.id   AF-A0A957J049-F1
#
_cell.length_a   1.000
_cell.length_b   1.000
_cell.length_c   1.000
_cell.angle_alpha   90.00
_cell.angle_beta   90.00
_cell.angle_gamma   90.00
#
_symmetry.space_group_name_H-M   'P 1'
#
loop_
_entity.id
_entity.type
_entity.pdbx_description
1 polymer ?
#
loop_
_entity_poly.entity_id
_entity_poly.type
_entity_poly.pdbx_seq_one_letter_code
_entity_poly.pdbx_strand_id
1 'polypeptide(L)'
;MKHTPLALFALLLLFAACAQQSAAPTTNNPTAEPTAESAPTRQAAATTSATRPTAPATATPPATTTPNTAVSPTPLPWLADIDGALIGVTLDSQVGVLLDDYPAAMRDRVAAALLAQPADTWQARAVRQARLTHLRLNFRDFAAAGKGQLPLPPHSAWRVTLDPAGPVRQTVQEHDLVLLNYTLETTILTDAASAAASEPALAEVGGVWQEPFLLPLDPDYLVQRTANACINEAGFPPNSYDSENVWHFYDFTCTADSGGAAGCHRTQLASFDCQDALALRIGTLETAVRFERLPWDAALADAVRLGPLGGPNTPDLLVVGHELEINRIVYRYIAPDDCALEENTVGGSGWRRLLQFNATVQNTGGVPLHVGPVVAEDLENHVFEYNLCHDHFHYSNYGIFFLEGFDVVNSKQAFCVQSTSRFGNHEASPLTHGYSCSFQGIQAGWVDEYVAGLDGQWVDITDLQVPADGRTVQLGFAANGDRFLCEGTPALDADGEPLWEPSGELTPEGESINRPVCEFDAGWDANNEATREVFVPQTGSFVTAACAQGEHGPLRNCGFTELELADVPPLCTSGAAVSLTLAAPADAAPQRLRVCERSAALGVGVACAHEAAVASFVVEAGETAVSFTCTAMRDAPDEGGYALYQAPIWPEDALAALTAVNSEP
;
A
#
# COMPACT_ATOMS: atom_id res chain seq x y z
N MET A 1 -24.05 -53.29 -46.70
CA MET A 1 -22.80 -53.94 -47.16
C MET A 1 -21.66 -53.21 -46.47
N LYS A 2 -21.10 -53.80 -45.40
CA LYS A 2 -19.77 -54.44 -45.36
C LYS A 2 -18.64 -53.39 -45.43
N HIS A 3 -17.71 -53.21 -44.50
CA HIS A 3 -17.29 -53.94 -43.29
C HIS A 3 -16.40 -52.99 -42.43
N THR A 4 -16.52 -53.07 -41.11
CA THR A 4 -15.46 -52.74 -40.13
C THR A 4 -14.41 -53.88 -40.11
N PRO A 5 -13.19 -53.70 -39.56
CA PRO A 5 -13.02 -54.06 -38.13
C PRO A 5 -12.00 -53.23 -37.31
N LEU A 6 -12.42 -52.96 -36.07
CA LEU A 6 -11.79 -53.33 -34.78
C LEU A 6 -10.26 -53.20 -34.59
N ALA A 7 -9.88 -52.33 -33.64
CA ALA A 7 -9.20 -52.65 -32.37
C ALA A 7 -9.10 -51.35 -31.52
N LEU A 8 -9.01 -51.29 -30.19
CA LEU A 8 -9.54 -52.01 -29.01
C LEU A 8 -9.01 -51.18 -27.81
N PHE A 9 -9.87 -50.75 -26.87
CA PHE A 9 -9.64 -50.38 -25.45
C PHE A 9 -8.28 -49.78 -25.00
N ALA A 10 -8.22 -48.68 -24.24
CA ALA A 10 -8.75 -48.65 -22.87
C ALA A 10 -8.98 -47.22 -22.32
N LEU A 11 -9.99 -47.19 -21.46
CA LEU A 11 -10.48 -46.15 -20.56
C LEU A 11 -9.46 -45.86 -19.44
N LEU A 12 -9.25 -44.59 -19.08
CA LEU A 12 -8.84 -44.19 -17.72
C LEU A 12 -9.18 -42.72 -17.44
N LEU A 13 -10.36 -42.55 -16.84
CA LEU A 13 -10.69 -41.46 -15.92
C LEU A 13 -9.98 -41.76 -14.58
N LEU A 14 -9.35 -40.74 -13.99
CA LEU A 14 -8.99 -40.76 -12.57
C LEU A 14 -9.11 -39.35 -12.00
N PHE A 15 -10.33 -39.06 -11.55
CA PHE A 15 -10.55 -38.21 -10.38
C PHE A 15 -10.05 -38.96 -9.15
N ALA A 16 -9.26 -38.31 -8.30
CA ALA A 16 -9.01 -38.78 -6.94
C ALA A 16 -9.35 -37.64 -5.97
N ALA A 17 -10.54 -37.75 -5.39
CA ALA A 17 -10.89 -37.13 -4.13
C ALA A 17 -10.20 -37.90 -2.99
N CYS A 18 -9.67 -37.20 -2.00
CA CYS A 18 -9.45 -37.75 -0.67
C CYS A 18 -10.28 -36.96 0.33
N ALA A 19 -11.32 -37.61 0.84
CA ALA A 19 -12.11 -37.16 1.97
C ALA A 19 -11.53 -37.72 3.27
N GLN A 20 -11.43 -36.83 4.27
CA GLN A 20 -11.68 -37.02 5.70
C GLN A 20 -11.45 -38.40 6.32
N GLN A 21 -10.56 -38.45 7.32
CA GLN A 21 -10.77 -39.26 8.51
C GLN A 21 -10.57 -38.44 9.78
N SER A 22 -11.67 -38.29 10.50
CA SER A 22 -11.79 -37.81 11.87
C SER A 22 -11.13 -38.77 12.86
N ALA A 23 -10.35 -38.25 13.81
CA ALA A 23 -10.06 -38.93 15.07
C ALA A 23 -10.30 -37.95 16.23
N ALA A 24 -11.16 -38.36 17.16
CA ALA A 24 -11.51 -37.68 18.40
C ALA A 24 -10.50 -38.04 19.53
N PRO A 25 -10.53 -37.34 20.68
CA PRO A 25 -9.34 -37.01 21.47
C PRO A 25 -8.97 -38.09 22.51
N THR A 26 -7.67 -38.21 22.79
CA THR A 26 -7.16 -38.97 23.93
C THR A 26 -6.62 -38.02 25.00
N THR A 27 -7.25 -38.10 26.17
CA THR A 27 -6.80 -37.56 27.46
C THR A 27 -5.42 -38.08 27.84
N ASN A 28 -4.55 -37.21 28.36
CA ASN A 28 -3.71 -37.47 29.55
C ASN A 28 -2.91 -36.21 29.96
N ASN A 29 -3.13 -35.80 31.21
CA ASN A 29 -2.21 -35.01 32.06
C ASN A 29 -1.59 -36.03 33.06
N PRO A 30 -0.51 -35.79 33.84
CA PRO A 30 0.05 -34.50 34.24
C PRO A 30 1.59 -34.40 34.41
N THR A 31 2.00 -33.21 34.89
CA THR A 31 3.20 -32.84 35.69
C THR A 31 4.57 -32.70 35.01
N ALA A 32 5.08 -31.47 34.96
CA ALA A 32 6.33 -31.04 35.61
C ALA A 32 6.51 -29.50 35.52
N GLU A 33 6.68 -28.85 36.67
CA GLU A 33 7.26 -27.49 36.80
C GLU A 33 8.75 -27.49 36.41
N PRO A 34 9.33 -26.32 36.09
CA PRO A 34 10.25 -25.74 37.07
C PRO A 34 10.20 -24.20 37.20
N THR A 35 10.04 -23.76 38.45
CA THR A 35 10.77 -22.69 39.16
C THR A 35 11.26 -21.46 38.38
N ALA A 36 10.56 -20.33 38.57
CA ALA A 36 11.07 -18.99 38.34
C ALA A 36 11.81 -18.48 39.59
N GLU A 37 13.10 -18.18 39.43
CA GLU A 37 13.93 -17.48 40.42
C GLU A 37 13.79 -15.97 40.23
N SER A 38 13.85 -15.24 41.34
CA SER A 38 13.45 -13.84 41.46
C SER A 38 14.63 -12.91 41.74
N ALA A 39 14.40 -11.63 41.40
CA ALA A 39 14.96 -10.39 41.97
C ALA A 39 16.17 -9.76 41.25
N PRO A 40 16.47 -8.45 41.45
CA PRO A 40 15.69 -7.40 42.14
C PRO A 40 15.53 -6.05 41.40
N THR A 41 14.49 -5.36 41.86
CA THR A 41 14.14 -3.94 41.74
C THR A 41 15.28 -2.96 42.09
N ARG A 42 15.35 -1.83 41.36
CA ARG A 42 15.88 -0.56 41.87
C ARG A 42 14.91 0.58 41.62
N GLN A 43 14.34 1.09 42.71
CA GLN A 43 13.70 2.40 42.79
C GLN A 43 14.75 3.51 42.89
N ALA A 44 14.52 4.65 42.25
CA ALA A 44 14.91 5.95 42.79
C ALA A 44 14.09 7.11 42.21
N ALA A 45 13.16 7.58 43.05
CA ALA A 45 12.81 8.97 43.37
C ALA A 45 12.52 9.99 42.26
N ALA A 46 11.25 10.40 42.24
CA ALA A 46 10.72 11.62 41.65
C ALA A 46 11.24 12.90 42.35
N THR A 47 11.34 13.98 41.58
CA THR A 47 11.12 15.35 42.09
C THR A 47 10.35 16.18 41.08
N THR A 48 9.26 16.75 41.55
CA THR A 48 8.29 17.61 40.86
C THR A 48 8.80 19.04 40.71
N SER A 49 8.56 19.66 39.55
CA SER A 49 8.20 21.08 39.50
C SER A 49 7.33 21.38 38.30
N ALA A 50 6.13 21.88 38.60
CA ALA A 50 5.13 22.33 37.66
C ALA A 50 5.55 23.67 37.04
N THR A 51 5.55 23.75 35.72
CA THR A 51 5.42 25.03 35.00
C THR A 51 4.72 24.76 33.68
N ARG A 52 3.57 25.41 33.50
CA ARG A 52 2.66 25.31 32.36
C ARG A 52 3.31 25.89 31.10
N PRO A 53 3.45 25.15 29.98
CA PRO A 53 3.82 25.76 28.71
C PRO A 53 2.57 26.07 27.89
N THR A 54 2.53 27.32 27.46
CA THR A 54 1.70 27.89 26.41
C THR A 54 1.82 27.14 25.07
N ALA A 55 0.73 27.16 24.31
CA ALA A 55 0.57 26.58 22.96
C ALA A 55 1.79 26.77 22.05
N PRO A 56 2.26 25.74 21.33
CA PRO A 56 3.21 25.92 20.25
C PRO A 56 2.49 26.50 19.03
N ALA A 57 3.12 27.53 18.47
CA ALA A 57 2.71 28.22 17.27
C ALA A 57 2.64 27.29 16.05
N THR A 58 1.71 27.62 15.15
CA THR A 58 1.63 27.20 13.75
C THR A 58 3.01 26.90 13.15
N ALA A 59 3.28 25.62 12.87
CA ALA A 59 4.38 25.20 12.04
C ALA A 59 4.20 25.82 10.65
N THR A 60 5.07 26.76 10.31
CA THR A 60 5.25 27.23 8.93
C THR A 60 5.86 26.06 8.15
N PRO A 61 5.39 25.76 6.92
CA PRO A 61 5.92 24.64 6.15
C PRO A 61 7.43 24.80 5.98
N PRO A 62 8.23 23.73 6.14
CA PRO A 62 9.65 23.81 5.85
C PRO A 62 9.83 24.18 4.37
N ALA A 63 10.76 25.10 4.14
CA ALA A 63 11.14 25.52 2.81
C ALA A 63 11.47 24.30 1.95
N THR A 64 10.89 24.32 0.75
CA THR A 64 11.11 23.39 -0.35
C THR A 64 12.57 22.94 -0.36
N THR A 65 12.81 21.69 -0.04
CA THR A 65 14.06 21.03 -0.39
C THR A 65 14.18 21.13 -1.91
N THR A 66 15.11 21.95 -2.38
CA THR A 66 16.21 21.31 -3.08
C THR A 66 15.86 20.23 -4.10
N PRO A 67 15.19 20.44 -5.26
CA PRO A 67 15.20 19.38 -6.26
C PRO A 67 16.68 19.09 -6.52
N ASN A 68 17.08 17.82 -6.42
CA ASN A 68 18.41 17.38 -6.82
C ASN A 68 18.75 18.13 -8.10
N THR A 69 19.77 18.98 -8.02
CA THR A 69 20.23 19.77 -9.16
C THR A 69 20.37 18.82 -10.32
N ALA A 70 19.59 19.08 -11.38
CA ALA A 70 19.73 18.43 -12.66
C ALA A 70 21.14 18.72 -13.19
N VAL A 71 22.10 17.90 -12.79
CA VAL A 71 23.28 17.64 -13.60
C VAL A 71 22.69 16.95 -14.81
N SER A 72 22.57 17.66 -15.94
CA SER A 72 22.32 16.99 -17.22
C SER A 72 23.38 15.90 -17.34
N PRO A 73 23.03 14.60 -17.26
CA PRO A 73 24.02 13.58 -17.47
C PRO A 73 24.42 13.71 -18.93
N THR A 74 25.72 13.81 -19.18
CA THR A 74 26.20 13.32 -20.47
C THR A 74 25.71 11.87 -20.54
N PRO A 75 24.96 11.46 -21.58
CA PRO A 75 24.47 10.08 -21.66
C PRO A 75 25.65 9.15 -21.43
N LEU A 76 25.49 8.21 -20.49
CA LEU A 76 26.54 7.23 -20.23
C LEU A 76 26.90 6.57 -21.57
N PRO A 77 28.19 6.51 -21.96
CA PRO A 77 28.56 6.09 -23.31
C PRO A 77 27.98 4.75 -23.74
N TRP A 78 27.71 3.85 -22.80
CA TRP A 78 27.17 2.52 -23.05
C TRP A 78 25.66 2.52 -23.39
N LEU A 79 24.89 3.53 -23.00
CA LEU A 79 23.48 3.64 -23.40
C LEU A 79 23.33 3.86 -24.91
N ALA A 80 24.33 4.50 -25.54
CA ALA A 80 24.33 4.73 -26.99
C ALA A 80 24.41 3.43 -27.81
N ASP A 81 24.78 2.32 -27.17
CA ASP A 81 24.86 1.00 -27.80
C ASP A 81 23.53 0.23 -27.74
N ILE A 82 22.52 0.74 -27.02
CA ILE A 82 21.19 0.15 -26.93
C ILE A 82 20.26 0.79 -27.98
N ASP A 83 19.62 -0.04 -28.80
CA ASP A 83 18.59 0.43 -29.71
C ASP A 83 17.34 0.85 -28.92
N GLY A 84 17.06 2.15 -28.91
CA GLY A 84 16.02 2.75 -28.08
C GLY A 84 14.64 2.79 -28.74
N ALA A 85 13.61 2.82 -27.90
CA ALA A 85 12.22 3.01 -28.29
C ALA A 85 11.56 4.11 -27.47
N LEU A 86 10.80 4.94 -28.18
CA LEU A 86 9.88 5.93 -27.63
C LEU A 86 8.46 5.46 -27.88
N ILE A 87 7.65 5.47 -26.82
CA ILE A 87 6.22 5.16 -26.89
C ILE A 87 5.47 6.35 -26.27
N GLY A 88 4.73 7.07 -27.10
CA GLY A 88 3.85 8.14 -26.65
C GLY A 88 2.64 7.54 -25.96
N VAL A 89 2.28 8.10 -24.81
CA VAL A 89 1.14 7.65 -24.03
C VAL A 89 0.18 8.80 -23.82
N THR A 90 -1.11 8.56 -24.10
CA THR A 90 -2.18 9.52 -23.86
C THR A 90 -3.36 8.85 -23.17
N LEU A 91 -3.94 9.52 -22.18
CA LEU A 91 -5.21 9.13 -21.54
C LEU A 91 -6.13 10.35 -21.52
N ASP A 92 -7.20 10.29 -22.31
CA ASP A 92 -8.29 11.27 -22.26
C ASP A 92 -9.33 10.78 -21.25
N SER A 93 -9.63 11.58 -20.23
CA SER A 93 -10.50 11.15 -19.13
C SER A 93 -11.27 12.32 -18.52
N GLN A 94 -12.13 12.00 -17.54
CA GLN A 94 -12.90 12.95 -16.75
C GLN A 94 -12.82 12.54 -15.28
N VAL A 95 -12.42 13.48 -14.42
CA VAL A 95 -12.28 13.28 -12.98
C VAL A 95 -13.15 14.26 -12.22
N GLY A 96 -13.62 13.87 -11.03
CA GLY A 96 -14.61 14.62 -10.28
C GLY A 96 -14.59 14.40 -8.79
N VAL A 97 -15.51 15.09 -8.12
CA VAL A 97 -15.85 14.90 -6.71
C VAL A 97 -17.33 14.59 -6.63
N LEU A 98 -17.66 13.48 -5.98
CA LEU A 98 -19.03 13.03 -5.75
C LEU A 98 -19.66 13.88 -4.63
N LEU A 99 -20.73 14.61 -4.96
CA LEU A 99 -21.48 15.41 -3.99
C LEU A 99 -22.46 14.56 -3.17
N ASP A 100 -22.72 13.32 -3.59
CA ASP A 100 -23.67 12.44 -2.91
C ASP A 100 -23.26 12.10 -1.47
N ASP A 101 -21.97 12.11 -1.19
CA ASP A 101 -21.43 11.89 0.16
C ASP A 101 -21.82 13.01 1.13
N TYR A 102 -22.12 14.22 0.62
CA TYR A 102 -22.41 15.38 1.44
C TYR A 102 -23.89 15.48 1.79
N PRO A 103 -24.22 15.99 3.01
CA PRO A 103 -25.59 16.36 3.35
C PRO A 103 -26.19 17.27 2.28
N ALA A 104 -27.45 17.02 1.90
CA ALA A 104 -28.10 17.74 0.80
C ALA A 104 -28.03 19.28 0.96
N ALA A 105 -28.14 19.77 2.20
CA ALA A 105 -28.06 21.20 2.51
C ALA A 105 -26.67 21.83 2.25
N MET A 106 -25.60 21.03 2.18
CA MET A 106 -24.24 21.50 1.94
C MET A 106 -23.83 21.45 0.46
N ARG A 107 -24.49 20.63 -0.37
CA ARG A 107 -24.03 20.30 -1.72
C ARG A 107 -23.81 21.52 -2.60
N ASP A 108 -24.68 22.52 -2.54
CA ASP A 108 -24.54 23.74 -3.34
C ASP A 108 -23.30 24.56 -2.96
N ARG A 109 -23.01 24.69 -1.66
CA ARG A 109 -21.82 25.40 -1.17
C ARG A 109 -20.55 24.63 -1.50
N VAL A 110 -20.56 23.31 -1.29
CA VAL A 110 -19.44 22.43 -1.61
C VAL A 110 -19.16 22.48 -3.12
N ALA A 111 -20.18 22.38 -3.96
CA ALA A 111 -20.03 22.52 -5.40
C ALA A 111 -19.41 23.87 -5.79
N ALA A 112 -19.88 24.97 -5.20
CA ALA A 112 -19.31 26.29 -5.46
C ALA A 112 -17.82 26.37 -5.07
N ALA A 113 -17.42 25.75 -3.95
CA ALA A 113 -16.02 25.69 -3.53
C ALA A 113 -15.17 24.82 -4.48
N LEU A 114 -15.68 23.66 -4.89
CA LEU A 114 -15.02 22.76 -5.86
C LEU A 114 -14.84 23.42 -7.24
N LEU A 115 -15.83 24.17 -7.71
CA LEU A 115 -15.76 24.93 -8.96
C LEU A 115 -14.71 26.04 -8.91
N ALA A 116 -14.40 26.55 -7.71
CA ALA A 116 -13.39 27.57 -7.47
C ALA A 116 -12.01 27.00 -7.13
N GLN A 117 -11.85 25.67 -7.05
CA GLN A 117 -10.57 25.04 -6.73
C GLN A 117 -9.51 25.37 -7.79
N PRO A 118 -8.25 25.56 -7.36
CA PRO A 118 -7.16 25.81 -8.28
C PRO A 118 -6.85 24.57 -9.14
N ALA A 119 -6.22 24.81 -10.29
CA ALA A 119 -5.93 23.80 -11.30
C ALA A 119 -5.03 22.67 -10.79
N ASP A 120 -4.07 22.97 -9.91
CA ASP A 120 -3.17 21.98 -9.30
C ASP A 120 -3.92 20.92 -8.47
N THR A 121 -5.00 21.31 -7.79
CA THR A 121 -5.87 20.37 -7.05
C THR A 121 -6.55 19.39 -8.00
N TRP A 122 -7.03 19.88 -9.15
CA TRP A 122 -7.63 19.03 -10.18
C TRP A 122 -6.60 18.15 -10.89
N GLN A 123 -5.39 18.65 -11.13
CA GLN A 123 -4.28 17.86 -11.67
C GLN A 123 -3.89 16.73 -10.72
N ALA A 124 -3.78 16.99 -9.42
CA ALA A 124 -3.50 15.97 -8.43
C ALA A 124 -4.57 14.88 -8.42
N ARG A 125 -5.86 15.25 -8.56
CA ARG A 125 -6.96 14.29 -8.65
C ARG A 125 -6.92 13.46 -9.94
N ALA A 126 -6.59 14.09 -11.07
CA ALA A 126 -6.38 13.39 -12.34
C ALA A 126 -5.22 12.38 -12.26
N VAL A 127 -4.11 12.74 -11.59
CA VAL A 127 -3.01 11.80 -11.30
C VAL A 127 -3.51 10.63 -10.45
N ARG A 128 -4.29 10.87 -9.39
CA ARG A 128 -4.87 9.79 -8.57
C ARG A 128 -5.77 8.86 -9.38
N GLN A 129 -6.61 9.38 -10.27
CA GLN A 129 -7.44 8.55 -11.16
C GLN A 129 -6.58 7.73 -12.13
N ALA A 130 -5.57 8.34 -12.76
CA ALA A 130 -4.67 7.64 -13.67
C ALA A 130 -3.84 6.54 -12.98
N ARG A 131 -3.48 6.71 -11.70
CA ARG A 131 -2.81 5.64 -10.91
C ARG A 131 -3.61 4.36 -10.81
N LEU A 132 -4.93 4.40 -10.97
CA LEU A 132 -5.77 3.20 -10.97
C LEU A 132 -5.49 2.27 -12.17
N THR A 133 -4.74 2.72 -13.18
CA THR A 133 -4.29 1.84 -14.27
C THR A 133 -3.09 0.97 -13.88
N HIS A 134 -2.50 1.21 -12.70
CA HIS A 134 -1.21 0.65 -12.30
C HIS A 134 -1.18 -0.88 -12.31
N LEU A 135 -2.04 -1.54 -11.52
CA LEU A 135 -2.02 -3.00 -11.38
C LEU A 135 -2.12 -3.68 -12.75
N ARG A 136 -3.14 -3.30 -13.53
CA ARG A 136 -3.41 -3.93 -14.82
C ARG A 136 -2.30 -3.71 -15.85
N LEU A 137 -1.59 -2.58 -15.82
CA LEU A 137 -0.48 -2.31 -16.74
C LEU A 137 0.82 -3.01 -16.33
N ASN A 138 1.10 -3.10 -15.03
CA ASN A 138 2.31 -3.76 -14.51
C ASN A 138 2.20 -5.29 -14.51
N PHE A 139 0.99 -5.85 -14.39
CA PHE A 139 0.77 -7.31 -14.35
C PHE A 139 -0.07 -7.80 -15.54
N ARG A 140 0.01 -7.10 -16.67
CA ARG A 140 -0.81 -7.31 -17.87
C ARG A 140 -0.69 -8.72 -18.45
N ASP A 141 0.50 -9.30 -18.35
CA ASP A 141 0.86 -10.63 -18.85
C ASP A 141 0.14 -11.76 -18.10
N PHE A 142 -0.24 -11.55 -16.84
CA PHE A 142 -1.07 -12.51 -16.09
C PHE A 142 -2.52 -12.54 -16.60
N ALA A 143 -3.04 -11.40 -17.07
CA ALA A 143 -4.42 -11.26 -17.52
C ALA A 143 -4.60 -11.54 -19.02
N ALA A 144 -3.55 -11.41 -19.83
CA ALA A 144 -3.63 -11.51 -21.29
C ALA A 144 -2.46 -12.28 -21.89
N ALA A 145 -2.74 -13.49 -22.38
CA ALA A 145 -1.75 -14.32 -23.06
C ALA A 145 -1.15 -13.61 -24.29
N GLY A 146 0.18 -13.65 -24.42
CA GLY A 146 0.91 -13.02 -25.53
C GLY A 146 1.03 -11.50 -25.42
N LYS A 147 0.74 -10.94 -24.25
CA LYS A 147 1.03 -9.55 -23.87
C LYS A 147 2.11 -9.53 -22.79
N GLY A 148 2.94 -8.50 -22.77
CA GLY A 148 3.83 -8.17 -21.67
C GLY A 148 3.37 -6.92 -20.92
N GLN A 149 4.17 -6.50 -19.93
CA GLN A 149 3.91 -5.34 -19.10
C GLN A 149 4.02 -4.04 -19.89
N LEU A 150 3.13 -3.07 -19.63
CA LEU A 150 3.12 -1.72 -20.21
C LEU A 150 3.08 -0.65 -19.10
N PRO A 151 4.00 -0.69 -18.12
CA PRO A 151 3.99 0.26 -17.02
C PRO A 151 4.15 1.69 -17.53
N LEU A 152 3.40 2.61 -16.92
CA LEU A 152 3.64 4.03 -17.15
C LEU A 152 4.93 4.45 -16.42
N PRO A 153 5.66 5.45 -16.94
CA PRO A 153 6.81 6.03 -16.22
C PRO A 153 6.36 6.62 -14.86
N PRO A 154 7.30 6.93 -13.94
CA PRO A 154 6.98 7.60 -12.69
C PRO A 154 6.08 8.84 -12.87
N HIS A 155 5.22 9.12 -11.88
CA HIS A 155 4.22 10.19 -11.97
C HIS A 155 4.83 11.58 -12.22
N SER A 156 6.10 11.78 -11.85
CA SER A 156 6.86 13.01 -12.13
C SER A 156 7.04 13.28 -13.64
N ALA A 157 6.89 12.27 -14.49
CA ALA A 157 6.92 12.39 -15.95
C ALA A 157 5.57 12.76 -16.56
N TRP A 158 4.48 12.69 -15.80
CA TRP A 158 3.13 12.84 -16.33
C TRP A 158 2.78 14.31 -16.50
N ARG A 159 2.28 14.67 -17.68
CA ARG A 159 1.72 15.99 -17.95
C ARG A 159 0.21 15.89 -17.99
N VAL A 160 -0.46 16.55 -17.04
CA VAL A 160 -1.92 16.66 -17.03
C VAL A 160 -2.35 18.03 -17.57
N THR A 161 -3.03 18.01 -18.71
CA THR A 161 -3.69 19.17 -19.31
C THR A 161 -5.18 19.14 -18.98
N LEU A 162 -5.65 20.12 -18.23
CA LEU A 162 -7.07 20.26 -17.90
C LEU A 162 -7.82 20.98 -19.02
N ASP A 163 -9.10 20.63 -19.21
CA ASP A 163 -9.97 21.32 -20.15
C ASP A 163 -10.14 22.81 -19.76
N PRO A 164 -9.83 23.76 -20.66
CA PRO A 164 -9.92 25.19 -20.37
C PRO A 164 -11.35 25.67 -20.06
N ALA A 165 -12.38 24.88 -20.36
CA ALA A 165 -13.75 25.16 -19.92
C ALA A 165 -13.91 25.15 -18.39
N GLY A 166 -12.99 24.49 -17.67
CA GLY A 166 -13.01 24.38 -16.21
C GLY A 166 -14.02 23.36 -15.69
N PRO A 167 -14.03 23.12 -14.36
CA PRO A 167 -14.90 22.13 -13.76
C PRO A 167 -16.37 22.54 -13.88
N VAL A 168 -17.27 21.56 -14.00
CA VAL A 168 -18.71 21.76 -14.12
C VAL A 168 -19.47 20.82 -13.18
N ARG A 169 -20.53 21.31 -12.56
CA ARG A 169 -21.46 20.45 -11.81
C ARG A 169 -22.47 19.82 -12.78
N GLN A 170 -22.63 18.51 -12.71
CA GLN A 170 -23.57 17.78 -13.56
C GLN A 170 -24.01 16.47 -12.89
N THR A 171 -25.14 15.94 -13.36
CA THR A 171 -25.61 14.62 -12.94
C THR A 171 -25.17 13.58 -13.97
N VAL A 172 -24.43 12.56 -13.52
CA VAL A 172 -23.96 11.44 -14.36
C VAL A 172 -24.38 10.14 -13.69
N GLN A 173 -25.07 9.25 -14.41
CA GLN A 173 -25.55 7.97 -13.86
C GLN A 173 -26.29 8.13 -12.51
N GLU A 174 -27.19 9.13 -12.43
CA GLU A 174 -27.95 9.49 -11.22
C GLU A 174 -27.13 10.11 -10.06
N HIS A 175 -25.81 10.25 -10.22
CA HIS A 175 -24.92 10.86 -9.24
C HIS A 175 -24.71 12.35 -9.49
N ASP A 176 -24.71 13.17 -8.43
CA ASP A 176 -24.39 14.60 -8.49
C ASP A 176 -22.89 14.81 -8.29
N LEU A 177 -22.20 15.32 -9.31
CA LEU A 177 -20.74 15.47 -9.30
C LEU A 177 -20.31 16.87 -9.77
N VAL A 178 -19.14 17.32 -9.29
CA VAL A 178 -18.35 18.35 -9.98
C VAL A 178 -17.24 17.64 -10.75
N LEU A 179 -17.17 17.85 -12.07
CA LEU A 179 -16.34 17.09 -12.99
C LEU A 179 -15.47 18.00 -13.86
N LEU A 180 -14.28 17.52 -14.23
CA LEU A 180 -13.36 18.20 -15.14
C LEU A 180 -12.71 17.17 -16.06
N ASN A 181 -12.78 17.45 -17.37
CA ASN A 181 -12.06 16.68 -18.38
C ASN A 181 -10.56 17.00 -18.30
N TYR A 182 -9.73 16.00 -18.58
CA TYR A 182 -8.30 16.17 -18.71
C TYR A 182 -7.73 15.20 -19.75
N THR A 183 -6.56 15.57 -20.27
CA THR A 183 -5.69 14.69 -21.03
C THR A 183 -4.39 14.52 -20.24
N LEU A 184 -4.02 13.28 -19.96
CA LEU A 184 -2.69 12.94 -19.46
C LEU A 184 -1.81 12.54 -20.63
N GLU A 185 -0.61 13.08 -20.69
CA GLU A 185 0.42 12.74 -21.66
C GLU A 185 1.71 12.33 -20.94
N THR A 186 2.35 11.28 -21.44
CA THR A 186 3.71 10.90 -21.03
C THR A 186 4.42 10.18 -22.17
N THR A 187 5.70 9.86 -22.01
CA THR A 187 6.47 9.09 -22.99
C THR A 187 7.31 8.05 -22.28
N ILE A 188 7.09 6.80 -22.63
CA ILE A 188 7.93 5.68 -22.22
C ILE A 188 9.18 5.70 -23.10
N LEU A 189 10.35 5.68 -22.47
CA LEU A 189 11.63 5.42 -23.11
C LEU A 189 12.15 4.07 -22.61
N THR A 190 12.44 3.15 -23.53
CA THR A 190 12.85 1.76 -23.26
C THR A 190 13.74 1.24 -24.39
N ASP A 191 14.12 -0.04 -24.39
CA ASP A 191 14.76 -0.69 -25.54
C ASP A 191 13.75 -1.10 -26.62
N ALA A 192 14.19 -1.18 -27.87
CA ALA A 192 13.32 -1.51 -29.00
C ALA A 192 12.76 -2.94 -28.97
N ALA A 193 13.48 -3.90 -28.38
CA ALA A 193 13.05 -5.30 -28.37
C ALA A 193 11.89 -5.53 -27.39
N SER A 194 11.94 -4.93 -26.20
CA SER A 194 10.90 -5.07 -25.19
C SER A 194 9.60 -4.35 -25.56
N ALA A 195 9.64 -3.29 -26.38
CA ALA A 195 8.44 -2.66 -26.92
C ALA A 195 7.57 -3.66 -27.73
N ALA A 196 8.20 -4.43 -28.62
CA ALA A 196 7.52 -5.44 -29.42
C ALA A 196 7.06 -6.66 -28.58
N ALA A 197 7.88 -7.06 -27.59
CA ALA A 197 7.54 -8.16 -26.69
C ALA A 197 6.37 -7.81 -25.76
N SER A 198 6.31 -6.56 -25.30
CA SER A 198 5.24 -6.05 -24.47
C SER A 198 3.91 -5.96 -25.24
N GLU A 199 3.95 -5.39 -26.44
CA GLU A 199 2.78 -5.26 -27.30
C GLU A 199 3.16 -5.40 -28.77
N PRO A 200 2.74 -6.49 -29.46
CA PRO A 200 3.03 -6.69 -30.87
C PRO A 200 2.62 -5.53 -31.78
N ALA A 201 1.55 -4.79 -31.42
CA ALA A 201 1.13 -3.61 -32.17
C ALA A 201 2.13 -2.44 -32.09
N LEU A 202 3.08 -2.45 -31.16
CA LEU A 202 4.13 -1.44 -30.99
C LEU A 202 5.48 -1.88 -31.58
N ALA A 203 5.54 -3.02 -32.29
CA ALA A 203 6.76 -3.51 -32.91
C ALA A 203 7.32 -2.56 -33.98
N GLU A 204 6.43 -1.85 -34.68
CA GLU A 204 6.80 -0.94 -35.78
C GLU A 204 6.42 0.51 -35.45
N VAL A 205 7.22 1.47 -35.91
CA VAL A 205 6.95 2.90 -35.77
C VAL A 205 5.59 3.26 -36.41
N GLY A 206 4.78 4.04 -35.68
CA GLY A 206 3.39 4.36 -36.01
C GLY A 206 2.37 3.32 -35.54
N GLY A 207 2.84 2.22 -34.95
CA GLY A 207 2.01 1.21 -34.30
C GLY A 207 1.24 1.78 -33.11
N VAL A 208 0.01 1.28 -32.90
CA VAL A 208 -0.93 1.82 -31.91
C VAL A 208 -1.61 0.70 -31.14
N TRP A 209 -1.65 0.86 -29.82
CA TRP A 209 -2.47 0.05 -28.93
C TRP A 209 -3.36 0.94 -28.06
N GLN A 210 -4.57 0.46 -27.76
CA GLN A 210 -5.48 1.09 -26.81
C GLN A 210 -5.83 0.06 -25.75
N GLU A 211 -5.34 0.27 -24.52
CA GLU A 211 -5.67 -0.58 -23.38
C GLU A 211 -6.94 -0.04 -22.72
N PRO A 212 -8.06 -0.79 -22.73
CA PRO A 212 -9.33 -0.30 -22.21
C PRO A 212 -9.35 -0.28 -20.68
N PHE A 213 -9.99 0.74 -20.11
CA PHE A 213 -10.21 0.89 -18.68
C PHE A 213 -11.63 1.36 -18.40
N LEU A 214 -12.19 0.85 -17.31
CA LEU A 214 -13.30 1.49 -16.61
C LEU A 214 -12.72 2.20 -15.39
N LEU A 215 -12.91 3.51 -15.28
CA LEU A 215 -12.42 4.31 -14.16
C LEU A 215 -13.59 4.92 -13.37
N PRO A 216 -13.47 5.08 -12.04
CA PRO A 216 -14.43 5.82 -11.24
C PRO A 216 -14.39 7.31 -11.58
N LEU A 217 -15.53 7.99 -11.64
CA LEU A 217 -15.57 9.44 -11.87
C LEU A 217 -14.92 10.22 -10.72
N ASP A 218 -15.01 9.72 -9.48
CA ASP A 218 -14.28 10.23 -8.32
C ASP A 218 -13.35 9.12 -7.80
N PRO A 219 -12.02 9.28 -7.92
CA PRO A 219 -11.05 8.25 -7.56
C PRO A 219 -10.80 8.15 -6.05
N ASP A 220 -11.31 9.10 -5.26
CA ASP A 220 -11.10 9.11 -3.82
C ASP A 220 -12.08 8.13 -3.13
N TYR A 221 -11.74 7.63 -1.94
CA TYR A 221 -12.62 6.82 -1.08
C TYR A 221 -13.19 5.53 -1.73
N LEU A 222 -12.44 4.88 -2.63
CA LEU A 222 -12.93 3.71 -3.37
C LEU A 222 -13.36 2.57 -2.46
N VAL A 223 -12.55 2.18 -1.48
CA VAL A 223 -12.90 1.11 -0.53
C VAL A 223 -14.13 1.48 0.29
N GLN A 224 -14.19 2.72 0.77
CA GLN A 224 -15.31 3.23 1.57
C GLN A 224 -16.63 3.22 0.79
N ARG A 225 -16.59 3.49 -0.52
CA ARG A 225 -17.79 3.53 -1.37
C ARG A 225 -18.16 2.16 -1.94
N THR A 226 -17.19 1.31 -2.25
CA THR A 226 -17.40 0.05 -2.99
C THR A 226 -17.35 -1.20 -2.12
N ALA A 227 -16.95 -1.10 -0.85
CA ALA A 227 -16.85 -2.23 0.09
C ALA A 227 -16.09 -3.42 -0.51
N ASN A 228 -14.86 -3.14 -0.98
CA ASN A 228 -13.89 -4.07 -1.58
C ASN A 228 -14.21 -4.62 -2.97
N ALA A 229 -15.33 -4.25 -3.59
CA ALA A 229 -15.72 -4.77 -4.90
C ALA A 229 -14.66 -4.60 -6.00
N CYS A 230 -13.80 -3.59 -5.88
CA CYS A 230 -12.77 -3.26 -6.88
C CYS A 230 -11.34 -3.61 -6.45
N ILE A 231 -11.17 -4.39 -5.39
CA ILE A 231 -9.86 -4.74 -4.83
C ILE A 231 -9.47 -6.13 -5.31
N ASN A 232 -8.32 -6.23 -5.97
CA ASN A 232 -7.70 -7.46 -6.43
C ASN A 232 -6.47 -7.80 -5.59
N GLU A 233 -6.62 -8.75 -4.67
CA GLU A 233 -5.58 -9.28 -3.79
C GLU A 233 -4.93 -10.57 -4.33
N ALA A 234 -5.18 -10.93 -5.60
CA ALA A 234 -4.59 -12.13 -6.18
C ALA A 234 -3.06 -12.02 -6.18
N GLY A 235 -2.39 -13.01 -5.59
CA GLY A 235 -0.93 -12.99 -5.42
C GLY A 235 -0.44 -12.17 -4.23
N PHE A 236 -1.33 -11.53 -3.47
CA PHE A 236 -1.00 -10.81 -2.23
C PHE A 236 -1.53 -11.56 -1.00
N PRO A 237 -0.87 -11.41 0.17
CA PRO A 237 -1.39 -11.90 1.45
C PRO A 237 -2.78 -11.33 1.79
N PRO A 238 -3.58 -12.00 2.65
CA PRO A 238 -4.73 -11.35 3.26
C PRO A 238 -4.27 -10.11 4.06
N ASN A 239 -5.14 -9.13 4.18
CA ASN A 239 -4.94 -7.83 4.83
C ASN A 239 -3.83 -6.96 4.20
N SER A 240 -3.60 -7.11 2.89
CA SER A 240 -2.53 -6.39 2.17
C SER A 240 -2.90 -5.00 1.66
N TYR A 241 -4.13 -4.53 1.89
CA TYR A 241 -4.56 -3.20 1.48
C TYR A 241 -5.20 -2.44 2.65
N ASP A 242 -5.17 -1.12 2.53
CA ASP A 242 -5.97 -0.20 3.31
C ASP A 242 -6.56 0.88 2.37
N SER A 243 -7.27 1.86 2.95
CA SER A 243 -7.89 2.93 2.15
C SER A 243 -6.90 3.84 1.41
N GLU A 244 -5.61 3.81 1.75
CA GLU A 244 -4.61 4.75 1.26
C GLU A 244 -3.70 4.13 0.17
N ASN A 245 -3.72 2.81 -0.01
CA ASN A 245 -2.95 2.11 -1.05
C ASN A 245 -3.79 1.43 -2.15
N VAL A 246 -5.11 1.69 -2.19
CA VAL A 246 -6.08 1.07 -3.11
C VAL A 246 -5.67 1.08 -4.59
N TRP A 247 -4.95 2.11 -5.03
CA TRP A 247 -4.46 2.22 -6.41
C TRP A 247 -3.57 1.04 -6.84
N HIS A 248 -2.90 0.39 -5.90
CA HIS A 248 -2.06 -0.77 -6.16
C HIS A 248 -2.87 -2.05 -6.40
N PHE A 249 -4.15 -2.06 -5.98
CA PHE A 249 -5.04 -3.23 -6.03
C PHE A 249 -6.25 -3.03 -6.93
N TYR A 250 -6.42 -1.86 -7.55
CA TYR A 250 -7.62 -1.56 -8.32
C TYR A 250 -7.72 -2.43 -9.57
N ASP A 251 -8.81 -3.19 -9.65
CA ASP A 251 -9.15 -3.97 -10.84
C ASP A 251 -10.66 -3.93 -11.10
N PHE A 252 -11.03 -3.26 -12.19
CA PHE A 252 -12.43 -3.11 -12.59
C PHE A 252 -13.07 -4.41 -13.12
N THR A 253 -12.29 -5.48 -13.25
CA THR A 253 -12.76 -6.80 -13.69
C THR A 253 -13.14 -7.75 -12.55
N CYS A 254 -12.92 -7.33 -11.29
CA CYS A 254 -13.32 -8.12 -10.13
C CYS A 254 -14.83 -8.32 -10.05
N THR A 255 -15.21 -9.55 -9.70
CA THR A 255 -16.60 -9.97 -9.49
C THR A 255 -16.80 -10.40 -8.03
N ALA A 256 -18.03 -10.31 -7.51
CA ALA A 256 -18.33 -10.68 -6.12
C ALA A 256 -17.97 -12.14 -5.79
N ASP A 257 -18.00 -13.03 -6.78
CA ASP A 257 -17.68 -14.45 -6.65
C ASP A 257 -16.20 -14.79 -6.90
N SER A 258 -15.37 -13.81 -7.29
CA SER A 258 -13.93 -13.98 -7.53
C SER A 258 -13.10 -14.05 -6.24
N GLY A 259 -13.59 -14.71 -5.20
CA GLY A 259 -12.84 -14.89 -3.94
C GLY A 259 -11.76 -15.97 -4.00
N GLY A 260 -10.87 -15.99 -3.00
CA GLY A 260 -9.86 -17.04 -2.79
C GLY A 260 -8.42 -16.59 -3.02
N ALA A 261 -7.46 -17.50 -2.84
CA ALA A 261 -6.02 -17.18 -2.87
C ALA A 261 -5.52 -16.62 -4.21
N ALA A 262 -6.15 -17.00 -5.32
CA ALA A 262 -5.88 -16.49 -6.66
C ALA A 262 -7.00 -15.58 -7.19
N GLY A 263 -7.93 -15.18 -6.32
CA GLY A 263 -9.07 -14.33 -6.65
C GLY A 263 -8.88 -12.90 -6.17
N CYS A 264 -9.76 -12.00 -6.59
CA CYS A 264 -9.72 -10.61 -6.19
C CYS A 264 -9.88 -10.41 -4.67
N HIS A 265 -10.79 -11.16 -4.05
CA HIS A 265 -11.19 -10.88 -2.67
C HIS A 265 -10.65 -11.95 -1.71
N ARG A 266 -9.48 -11.70 -1.12
CA ARG A 266 -8.82 -12.62 -0.18
C ARG A 266 -9.14 -12.27 1.27
N THR A 267 -9.15 -10.99 1.62
CA THR A 267 -9.43 -10.49 2.98
C THR A 267 -10.92 -10.49 3.30
N GLN A 268 -11.71 -9.92 2.41
CA GLN A 268 -13.14 -9.75 2.61
C GLN A 268 -13.85 -9.85 1.27
N LEU A 269 -14.80 -10.77 1.17
CA LEU A 269 -15.63 -10.93 -0.02
C LEU A 269 -16.48 -9.68 -0.28
N ALA A 270 -16.53 -9.27 -1.53
CA ALA A 270 -17.40 -8.19 -1.98
C ALA A 270 -18.85 -8.67 -2.15
N SER A 271 -19.80 -7.75 -2.01
CA SER A 271 -21.22 -8.02 -2.27
C SER A 271 -21.65 -7.70 -3.70
N PHE A 272 -20.82 -6.99 -4.46
CA PHE A 272 -21.08 -6.53 -5.81
C PHE A 272 -19.85 -6.77 -6.67
N ASP A 273 -20.07 -6.93 -7.98
CA ASP A 273 -18.99 -6.80 -8.96
C ASP A 273 -18.48 -5.34 -8.94
N CYS A 274 -17.20 -5.12 -9.26
CA CYS A 274 -16.62 -3.77 -9.21
C CYS A 274 -17.44 -2.79 -10.06
N GLN A 275 -17.80 -3.17 -11.28
CA GLN A 275 -18.51 -2.29 -12.21
C GLN A 275 -19.88 -1.88 -11.66
N ASP A 276 -20.63 -2.83 -11.08
CA ASP A 276 -21.92 -2.57 -10.45
C ASP A 276 -21.78 -1.68 -9.21
N ALA A 277 -20.75 -1.92 -8.39
CA ALA A 277 -20.46 -1.11 -7.22
C ALA A 277 -20.13 0.35 -7.63
N LEU A 278 -19.29 0.53 -8.65
CA LEU A 278 -18.95 1.86 -9.16
C LEU A 278 -20.17 2.59 -9.73
N ALA A 279 -20.95 1.93 -10.59
CA ALA A 279 -22.14 2.51 -11.19
C ALA A 279 -23.21 2.88 -10.15
N LEU A 280 -23.30 2.14 -9.04
CA LEU A 280 -24.26 2.39 -7.97
C LEU A 280 -23.82 3.49 -6.98
N ARG A 281 -22.51 3.72 -6.83
CA ARG A 281 -21.96 4.47 -5.70
C ARG A 281 -21.16 5.71 -6.07
N ILE A 282 -20.70 5.83 -7.32
CA ILE A 282 -19.76 6.88 -7.75
C ILE A 282 -20.09 7.39 -9.15
N GLY A 283 -20.43 6.47 -10.05
CA GLY A 283 -20.46 6.68 -11.48
C GLY A 283 -19.16 6.22 -12.16
N THR A 284 -19.28 5.75 -13.39
CA THR A 284 -18.19 5.16 -14.18
C THR A 284 -17.88 5.95 -15.45
N LEU A 285 -16.63 5.82 -15.91
CA LEU A 285 -16.15 6.31 -17.18
C LEU A 285 -15.39 5.21 -17.92
N GLU A 286 -15.85 4.87 -19.12
CA GLU A 286 -15.07 4.06 -20.06
C GLU A 286 -14.03 4.95 -20.76
N THR A 287 -12.78 4.53 -20.75
CA THR A 287 -11.67 5.20 -21.43
C THR A 287 -10.61 4.17 -21.86
N ALA A 288 -9.53 4.62 -22.47
CA ALA A 288 -8.39 3.78 -22.79
C ALA A 288 -7.07 4.54 -22.63
N VAL A 289 -6.06 3.84 -22.11
CA VAL A 289 -4.69 4.33 -22.20
C VAL A 289 -4.19 3.99 -23.60
N ARG A 290 -3.94 5.04 -24.39
CA ARG A 290 -3.46 4.91 -25.76
C ARG A 290 -1.94 4.93 -25.77
N PHE A 291 -1.34 3.94 -26.42
CA PHE A 291 0.10 3.81 -26.66
C PHE A 291 0.39 3.95 -28.16
N GLU A 292 1.41 4.71 -28.52
CA GLU A 292 1.88 4.87 -29.90
C GLU A 292 3.39 4.69 -29.99
N ARG A 293 3.86 3.80 -30.86
CA ARG A 293 5.29 3.66 -31.15
C ARG A 293 5.76 4.88 -31.96
N LEU A 294 6.52 5.77 -31.33
CA LEU A 294 6.99 7.00 -31.97
C LEU A 294 8.26 6.77 -32.79
N PRO A 295 8.52 7.56 -33.85
CA PRO A 295 9.85 7.63 -34.46
C PRO A 295 10.90 7.99 -33.41
N TRP A 296 12.12 7.45 -33.54
CA TRP A 296 13.22 7.82 -32.67
C TRP A 296 13.53 9.32 -32.78
N ASP A 297 13.60 9.99 -31.64
CA ASP A 297 14.00 11.39 -31.48
C ASP A 297 14.93 11.48 -30.28
N ALA A 298 16.22 11.74 -30.52
CA ALA A 298 17.23 11.79 -29.47
C ALA A 298 16.98 12.92 -28.46
N ALA A 299 16.42 14.07 -28.90
CA ALA A 299 16.12 15.17 -28.00
C ALA A 299 14.94 14.84 -27.09
N LEU A 300 13.93 14.15 -27.63
CA LEU A 300 12.83 13.65 -26.80
C LEU A 300 13.31 12.58 -25.82
N ALA A 301 14.12 11.61 -26.28
CA ALA A 301 14.72 10.59 -25.42
C ALA A 301 15.50 11.22 -24.27
N ASP A 302 16.36 12.21 -24.55
CA ASP A 302 17.10 12.95 -23.52
C ASP A 302 16.18 13.69 -22.53
N ALA A 303 15.06 14.24 -23.01
CA ALA A 303 14.12 14.98 -22.17
C ALA A 303 13.28 14.08 -21.24
N VAL A 304 13.04 12.82 -21.63
CA VAL A 304 12.19 11.88 -20.88
C VAL A 304 12.99 10.82 -20.14
N ARG A 305 14.32 10.85 -20.25
CA ARG A 305 15.21 9.93 -19.53
C ARG A 305 15.17 10.20 -18.04
N LEU A 306 14.68 9.23 -17.27
CA LEU A 306 14.50 9.35 -15.82
C LEU A 306 15.06 8.13 -15.09
N GLY A 307 15.46 8.36 -13.84
CA GLY A 307 15.99 7.33 -12.95
C GLY A 307 17.53 7.30 -12.92
N PRO A 308 18.10 6.79 -11.82
CA PRO A 308 19.53 6.52 -11.70
C PRO A 308 19.97 5.42 -12.69
N LEU A 309 21.24 5.47 -13.07
CA LEU A 309 21.88 4.54 -14.01
C LEU A 309 23.23 4.09 -13.44
N GLY A 310 23.33 2.80 -13.16
CA GLY A 310 24.54 2.11 -12.72
C GLY A 310 25.42 1.66 -13.89
N GLY A 311 26.29 0.69 -13.60
CA GLY A 311 27.17 0.08 -14.59
C GLY A 311 26.43 -0.82 -15.60
N PRO A 312 26.97 -1.04 -16.81
CA PRO A 312 26.27 -1.77 -17.88
C PRO A 312 26.16 -3.29 -17.67
N ASN A 313 27.01 -3.88 -16.81
CA ASN A 313 27.27 -5.32 -16.83
C ASN A 313 26.85 -6.06 -15.55
N THR A 314 26.45 -5.32 -14.52
CA THR A 314 26.15 -5.84 -13.18
C THR A 314 24.90 -5.16 -12.63
N PRO A 315 24.12 -5.85 -11.78
CA PRO A 315 23.02 -5.23 -11.05
C PRO A 315 23.58 -4.32 -9.94
N ASP A 316 22.81 -3.29 -9.59
CA ASP A 316 23.17 -2.27 -8.59
C ASP A 316 21.90 -1.83 -7.88
N LEU A 317 21.73 -2.23 -6.62
CA LEU A 317 20.52 -1.99 -5.86
C LEU A 317 20.56 -0.61 -5.20
N LEU A 318 19.44 0.09 -5.25
CA LEU A 318 19.25 1.38 -4.63
C LEU A 318 18.01 1.33 -3.76
N VAL A 319 18.15 1.61 -2.47
CA VAL A 319 17.00 1.92 -1.63
C VAL A 319 16.46 3.30 -2.03
N VAL A 320 15.20 3.33 -2.48
CA VAL A 320 14.54 4.55 -2.97
C VAL A 320 14.06 5.39 -1.78
N GLY A 321 14.97 6.16 -1.18
CA GLY A 321 14.72 6.80 0.11
C GLY A 321 13.55 7.78 0.20
N HIS A 322 13.08 8.36 -0.91
CA HIS A 322 11.89 9.23 -0.88
C HIS A 322 10.58 8.45 -0.72
N GLU A 323 10.57 7.14 -1.02
CA GLU A 323 9.39 6.30 -0.78
C GLU A 323 9.11 6.13 0.72
N LEU A 324 10.13 6.21 1.59
CA LEU A 324 9.94 6.22 3.05
C LEU A 324 9.12 7.43 3.54
N GLU A 325 8.98 8.49 2.74
CA GLU A 325 8.11 9.63 3.06
C GLU A 325 6.62 9.26 2.97
N ILE A 326 6.30 8.17 2.26
CA ILE A 326 4.97 7.56 2.24
C ILE A 326 4.89 6.63 3.46
N ASN A 327 4.61 7.23 4.61
CA ASN A 327 4.42 6.51 5.87
C ASN A 327 3.16 6.98 6.61
N ARG A 328 2.66 6.12 7.49
CA ARG A 328 1.50 6.41 8.34
C ARG A 328 1.49 5.54 9.58
N ILE A 329 0.94 6.07 10.67
CA ILE A 329 0.70 5.30 11.89
C ILE A 329 -0.72 4.78 11.87
N VAL A 330 -0.90 3.49 12.12
CA VAL A 330 -2.20 2.82 12.23
C VAL A 330 -2.34 2.09 13.55
N TYR A 331 -3.59 1.87 13.96
CA TYR A 331 -3.92 0.86 14.96
C TYR A 331 -4.44 -0.37 14.23
N ARG A 332 -3.86 -1.54 14.51
CA ARG A 332 -4.33 -2.82 13.98
C ARG A 332 -4.49 -3.81 15.11
N TYR A 333 -5.59 -4.53 15.12
CA TYR A 333 -5.77 -5.64 16.04
C TYR A 333 -5.19 -6.90 15.42
N ILE A 334 -4.25 -7.52 16.13
CA ILE A 334 -3.58 -8.76 15.74
C ILE A 334 -4.24 -9.91 16.51
N ALA A 335 -4.92 -10.81 15.80
CA ALA A 335 -5.51 -12.00 16.42
C ALA A 335 -4.41 -12.97 16.90
N PRO A 336 -4.69 -13.86 17.88
CA PRO A 336 -3.71 -14.83 18.35
C PRO A 336 -3.18 -15.80 17.28
N ASP A 337 -3.91 -15.97 16.18
CA ASP A 337 -3.59 -16.79 15.01
C ASP A 337 -3.30 -15.95 13.75
N ASP A 338 -3.02 -14.65 13.92
CA ASP A 338 -2.71 -13.73 12.82
C ASP A 338 -1.30 -14.01 12.28
N CYS A 339 -1.18 -13.96 10.95
CA CYS A 339 0.05 -14.17 10.20
C CYS A 339 1.19 -13.25 10.64
N ALA A 340 0.87 -12.02 11.05
CA ALA A 340 1.86 -11.10 11.56
C ALA A 340 2.65 -11.65 12.77
N LEU A 341 2.05 -12.54 13.58
CA LEU A 341 2.73 -13.19 14.71
C LEU A 341 3.63 -14.33 14.25
N GLU A 342 3.11 -15.20 13.39
CA GLU A 342 3.87 -16.33 12.83
C GLU A 342 5.11 -15.83 12.08
N GLU A 343 5.00 -14.68 11.42
CA GLU A 343 6.11 -14.02 10.70
C GLU A 343 6.99 -13.12 11.56
N ASN A 344 6.73 -13.06 12.87
CA ASN A 344 7.49 -12.21 13.80
C ASN A 344 7.56 -10.72 13.37
N THR A 345 6.51 -10.20 12.74
CA THR A 345 6.42 -8.80 12.28
C THR A 345 5.78 -7.86 13.30
N VAL A 346 5.30 -8.40 14.42
CA VAL A 346 4.74 -7.66 15.57
C VAL A 346 5.20 -8.31 16.88
N GLY A 347 5.23 -7.52 17.96
CA GLY A 347 5.71 -7.98 19.27
C GLY A 347 4.71 -8.82 20.08
N GLY A 348 3.47 -8.96 19.60
CA GLY A 348 2.45 -9.76 20.27
C GLY A 348 1.05 -9.55 19.70
N SER A 349 0.10 -10.36 20.18
CA SER A 349 -1.31 -10.26 19.80
C SER A 349 -2.01 -9.07 20.50
N GLY A 350 -3.24 -8.77 20.07
CA GLY A 350 -4.04 -7.66 20.57
C GLY A 350 -3.87 -6.38 19.73
N TRP A 351 -4.27 -5.24 20.30
CA TRP A 351 -4.11 -3.96 19.63
C TRP A 351 -2.64 -3.55 19.56
N ARG A 352 -2.13 -3.37 18.33
CA ARG A 352 -0.78 -2.87 18.04
C ARG A 352 -0.85 -1.50 17.37
N ARG A 353 0.14 -0.67 17.66
CA ARG A 353 0.37 0.62 17.00
C ARG A 353 1.52 0.46 16.04
N LEU A 354 1.25 0.57 14.75
CA LEU A 354 2.18 0.20 13.69
C LEU A 354 2.54 1.43 12.87
N LEU A 355 3.84 1.68 12.65
CA LEU A 355 4.33 2.65 11.69
C LEU A 355 4.53 1.95 10.35
N GLN A 356 3.56 2.10 9.44
CA GLN A 356 3.62 1.58 8.07
C GLN A 356 4.38 2.54 7.16
N PHE A 357 5.07 2.01 6.16
CA PHE A 357 5.84 2.80 5.19
C PHE A 357 6.15 2.00 3.92
N ASN A 358 6.39 2.69 2.80
CA ASN A 358 6.92 2.02 1.60
C ASN A 358 8.39 1.64 1.80
N ALA A 359 8.77 0.42 1.44
CA ALA A 359 10.15 -0.02 1.28
C ALA A 359 10.36 -0.45 -0.17
N THR A 360 11.25 0.23 -0.88
CA THR A 360 11.41 0.08 -2.33
C THR A 360 12.89 -0.06 -2.67
N VAL A 361 13.24 -1.13 -3.38
CA VAL A 361 14.59 -1.37 -3.90
C VAL A 361 14.55 -1.31 -5.43
N GLN A 362 15.31 -0.40 -6.02
CA GLN A 362 15.47 -0.28 -7.46
C GLN A 362 16.73 -1.01 -7.91
N ASN A 363 16.65 -1.82 -8.98
CA ASN A 363 17.86 -2.21 -9.71
C ASN A 363 18.20 -1.12 -10.72
N THR A 364 19.27 -0.39 -10.45
CA THR A 364 19.78 0.71 -11.27
C THR A 364 20.86 0.26 -12.25
N GLY A 365 21.36 -0.97 -12.11
CA GLY A 365 22.33 -1.59 -12.99
C GLY A 365 21.79 -1.88 -14.38
N GLY A 366 22.69 -2.17 -15.31
CA GLY A 366 22.39 -2.42 -16.73
C GLY A 366 21.91 -3.84 -17.04
N VAL A 367 21.94 -4.74 -16.07
CA VAL A 367 21.49 -6.13 -16.19
C VAL A 367 20.56 -6.49 -15.03
N PRO A 368 19.71 -7.53 -15.17
CA PRO A 368 18.87 -7.98 -14.08
C PRO A 368 19.67 -8.47 -12.86
N LEU A 369 19.16 -8.22 -11.66
CA LEU A 369 19.48 -9.01 -10.49
C LEU A 369 18.75 -10.34 -10.62
N HIS A 370 19.49 -11.43 -10.76
CA HIS A 370 18.91 -12.77 -10.90
C HIS A 370 19.05 -13.57 -9.60
N VAL A 371 17.92 -13.96 -9.00
CA VAL A 371 17.90 -14.90 -7.86
C VAL A 371 17.63 -16.31 -8.37
N GLY A 372 16.64 -16.49 -9.25
CA GLY A 372 16.35 -17.78 -9.88
C GLY A 372 14.98 -18.36 -9.53
N PRO A 373 14.70 -19.61 -9.98
CA PRO A 373 13.46 -20.28 -9.65
C PRO A 373 13.39 -20.56 -8.15
N VAL A 374 12.20 -20.37 -7.58
CA VAL A 374 11.95 -20.81 -6.21
C VAL A 374 11.85 -22.33 -6.19
N VAL A 375 12.76 -22.97 -5.46
CA VAL A 375 12.77 -24.42 -5.26
C VAL A 375 12.16 -24.75 -3.89
N ALA A 376 11.04 -25.49 -3.90
CA ALA A 376 10.20 -25.67 -2.71
C ALA A 376 10.87 -26.39 -1.53
N GLU A 377 11.95 -27.13 -1.81
CA GLU A 377 12.81 -27.78 -0.84
C GLU A 377 14.26 -27.34 -1.15
N ASP A 378 14.64 -26.11 -0.77
CA ASP A 378 16.03 -25.66 -0.82
C ASP A 378 16.84 -26.22 0.36
N LEU A 379 16.89 -27.54 0.49
CA LEU A 379 17.55 -28.23 1.60
C LEU A 379 19.08 -28.05 1.61
N GLU A 380 19.65 -27.46 0.56
CA GLU A 380 21.08 -27.23 0.46
C GLU A 380 21.47 -25.82 0.89
N ASN A 381 20.70 -24.79 0.48
CA ASN A 381 21.07 -23.39 0.72
C ASN A 381 20.19 -22.67 1.74
N HIS A 382 18.99 -23.16 2.01
CA HIS A 382 18.05 -22.61 3.01
C HIS A 382 17.79 -21.10 2.82
N VAL A 383 17.74 -20.59 1.58
CA VAL A 383 17.45 -19.16 1.31
C VAL A 383 15.99 -18.86 1.03
N PHE A 384 15.19 -19.90 0.78
CA PHE A 384 13.75 -19.78 0.59
C PHE A 384 12.99 -20.36 1.77
N GLU A 385 12.21 -19.51 2.43
CA GLU A 385 11.33 -19.89 3.52
C GLU A 385 9.87 -19.87 3.04
N TYR A 386 9.20 -21.02 3.12
CA TYR A 386 7.79 -21.08 2.76
C TYR A 386 6.96 -20.37 3.82
N ASN A 387 6.12 -19.45 3.37
CA ASN A 387 5.19 -18.78 4.22
C ASN A 387 3.77 -19.33 4.01
N LEU A 388 3.25 -20.04 5.01
CA LEU A 388 1.89 -20.62 4.98
C LEU A 388 0.79 -19.55 4.88
N CYS A 389 1.04 -18.36 5.43
CA CYS A 389 0.10 -17.26 5.44
C CYS A 389 0.00 -16.57 4.07
N HIS A 390 1.14 -16.45 3.39
CA HIS A 390 1.25 -15.74 2.13
C HIS A 390 1.14 -16.66 0.90
N ASP A 391 1.21 -17.97 1.11
CA ASP A 391 1.12 -19.03 0.10
C ASP A 391 2.22 -18.92 -0.98
N HIS A 392 3.39 -18.40 -0.59
CA HIS A 392 4.58 -18.30 -1.42
C HIS A 392 5.86 -18.29 -0.58
N PHE A 393 7.01 -18.42 -1.24
CA PHE A 393 8.32 -18.42 -0.58
C PHE A 393 8.88 -17.00 -0.47
N HIS A 394 9.42 -16.68 0.69
CA HIS A 394 10.21 -15.49 0.93
C HIS A 394 11.71 -15.81 0.75
N TYR A 395 12.47 -14.85 0.27
CA TYR A 395 13.93 -14.87 0.25
C TYR A 395 14.46 -14.28 1.55
N SER A 396 15.19 -15.07 2.32
CA SER A 396 15.77 -14.64 3.61
C SER A 396 16.90 -13.63 3.39
N ASN A 397 17.16 -12.79 4.41
CA ASN A 397 18.24 -11.78 4.38
C ASN A 397 18.12 -10.74 3.25
N TYR A 398 16.89 -10.40 2.84
CA TYR A 398 16.63 -9.37 1.83
C TYR A 398 16.99 -7.96 2.32
N GLY A 399 16.61 -7.61 3.55
CA GLY A 399 16.85 -6.30 4.12
C GLY A 399 16.23 -6.11 5.50
N ILE A 400 16.59 -5.01 6.16
CA ILE A 400 16.22 -4.72 7.55
C ILE A 400 15.53 -3.36 7.66
N PHE A 401 14.51 -3.28 8.51
CA PHE A 401 13.91 -2.01 8.94
C PHE A 401 14.48 -1.59 10.28
N PHE A 402 14.73 -0.29 10.45
CA PHE A 402 15.22 0.24 11.71
C PHE A 402 14.61 1.59 12.08
N LEU A 403 14.59 1.86 13.39
CA LEU A 403 14.24 3.15 13.97
C LEU A 403 15.39 3.60 14.88
N GLU A 404 16.09 4.69 14.57
CA GLU A 404 17.25 5.09 15.39
C GLU A 404 16.87 5.30 16.87
N GLY A 405 17.63 4.66 17.77
CA GLY A 405 17.39 4.72 19.20
C GLY A 405 16.16 3.92 19.68
N PHE A 406 15.67 2.99 18.85
CA PHE A 406 14.68 1.97 19.21
C PHE A 406 15.12 0.62 18.62
N ASP A 407 15.11 -0.41 19.45
CA ASP A 407 15.52 -1.76 19.03
C ASP A 407 14.35 -2.43 18.31
N VAL A 408 14.44 -2.55 16.98
CA VAL A 408 13.41 -3.18 16.16
C VAL A 408 13.66 -4.69 16.16
N VAL A 409 12.98 -5.38 17.08
CA VAL A 409 13.13 -6.84 17.25
C VAL A 409 12.09 -7.65 16.48
N ASN A 410 11.00 -7.02 16.05
CA ASN A 410 9.94 -7.62 15.23
C ASN A 410 9.76 -6.79 13.96
N SER A 411 10.09 -7.37 12.82
CA SER A 411 9.88 -6.77 11.50
C SER A 411 9.97 -7.85 10.44
N LYS A 412 9.46 -7.56 9.25
CA LYS A 412 9.61 -8.45 8.11
C LYS A 412 11.06 -8.39 7.63
N GLN A 413 11.71 -9.55 7.57
CA GLN A 413 13.14 -9.71 7.21
C GLN A 413 13.33 -10.60 5.97
N ALA A 414 12.26 -11.26 5.53
CA ALA A 414 12.23 -12.09 4.35
C ALA A 414 11.12 -11.61 3.40
N PHE A 415 11.45 -11.50 2.12
CA PHE A 415 10.59 -10.90 1.10
C PHE A 415 10.69 -11.70 -0.19
N CYS A 416 9.62 -11.74 -0.97
CA CYS A 416 9.72 -12.15 -2.37
C CYS A 416 10.47 -11.06 -3.15
N VAL A 417 11.52 -11.44 -3.88
CA VAL A 417 12.26 -10.52 -4.75
C VAL A 417 11.65 -10.54 -6.15
N GLN A 418 10.93 -9.50 -6.54
CA GLN A 418 10.31 -9.43 -7.86
C GLN A 418 10.35 -8.02 -8.46
N SER A 419 9.98 -7.90 -9.73
CA SER A 419 9.81 -6.59 -10.37
C SER A 419 8.32 -6.21 -10.33
N THR A 420 7.97 -5.20 -9.54
CA THR A 420 6.57 -4.78 -9.31
C THR A 420 6.21 -3.50 -10.08
N SER A 421 7.17 -2.57 -10.16
CA SER A 421 6.99 -1.25 -10.77
C SER A 421 8.23 -0.85 -11.58
N ARG A 422 8.07 -0.01 -12.61
CA ARG A 422 9.19 0.46 -13.46
C ARG A 422 9.52 1.92 -13.21
N PHE A 423 10.57 2.17 -12.42
CA PHE A 423 11.01 3.53 -12.06
C PHE A 423 11.99 4.13 -13.08
N GLY A 424 12.82 3.30 -13.70
CA GLY A 424 13.73 3.71 -14.78
C GLY A 424 12.96 3.95 -16.07
N ASN A 425 13.12 5.13 -16.67
CA ASN A 425 12.58 5.45 -17.99
C ASN A 425 13.71 5.78 -18.95
N HIS A 426 14.48 4.76 -19.37
CA HIS A 426 15.66 4.88 -20.19
C HIS A 426 15.84 3.64 -21.07
N GLU A 427 16.77 3.67 -22.02
CA GLU A 427 17.01 2.59 -22.98
C GLU A 427 17.41 1.28 -22.30
N ALA A 428 18.13 1.37 -21.17
CA ALA A 428 18.51 0.20 -20.37
C ALA A 428 17.42 -0.29 -19.39
N SER A 429 16.17 0.19 -19.48
CA SER A 429 15.07 -0.33 -18.65
C SER A 429 14.02 -1.02 -19.53
N PRO A 430 14.15 -2.33 -19.77
CA PRO A 430 13.19 -3.07 -20.59
C PRO A 430 11.76 -2.99 -20.05
N LEU A 431 10.78 -3.04 -20.95
CA LEU A 431 9.36 -3.08 -20.55
C LEU A 431 8.92 -4.43 -20.01
N THR A 432 9.66 -5.51 -20.28
CA THR A 432 9.22 -6.86 -19.94
C THR A 432 10.23 -7.60 -19.07
N HIS A 433 9.74 -8.44 -18.17
CA HIS A 433 10.53 -9.35 -17.36
C HIS A 433 9.75 -10.64 -17.04
N GLY A 434 10.47 -11.68 -16.60
CA GLY A 434 9.87 -12.91 -16.06
C GLY A 434 9.86 -12.98 -14.53
N TYR A 435 10.35 -11.94 -13.85
CA TYR A 435 10.53 -11.97 -12.40
C TYR A 435 9.22 -11.81 -11.64
N SER A 436 8.95 -12.79 -10.78
CA SER A 436 7.78 -12.88 -9.89
C SER A 436 8.15 -13.70 -8.65
N CYS A 437 7.23 -13.87 -7.71
CA CYS A 437 7.53 -14.68 -6.52
C CYS A 437 7.81 -16.17 -6.78
N SER A 438 7.55 -16.71 -7.98
CA SER A 438 7.95 -18.07 -8.36
C SER A 438 9.28 -18.14 -9.10
N PHE A 439 9.77 -17.01 -9.60
CA PHE A 439 11.03 -16.86 -10.31
C PHE A 439 11.62 -15.49 -9.97
N GLN A 440 12.45 -15.45 -8.94
CA GLN A 440 12.78 -14.20 -8.25
C GLN A 440 13.94 -13.43 -8.91
N GLY A 441 13.88 -12.10 -8.79
CA GLY A 441 14.85 -11.16 -9.33
C GLY A 441 14.27 -9.77 -9.58
N ILE A 442 15.14 -8.80 -9.89
CA ILE A 442 14.76 -7.42 -10.19
C ILE A 442 15.34 -7.02 -11.54
N GLN A 443 14.48 -6.74 -12.51
CA GLN A 443 14.87 -6.31 -13.85
C GLN A 443 15.58 -4.94 -13.80
N ALA A 444 16.51 -4.70 -14.74
CA ALA A 444 17.17 -3.41 -14.90
C ALA A 444 16.14 -2.27 -15.05
N GLY A 445 16.25 -1.25 -14.21
CA GLY A 445 15.33 -0.11 -14.14
C GLY A 445 13.97 -0.40 -13.49
N TRP A 446 13.74 -1.60 -12.98
CA TRP A 446 12.55 -1.94 -12.19
C TRP A 446 12.85 -1.85 -10.69
N VAL A 447 11.77 -1.82 -9.92
CA VAL A 447 11.81 -1.90 -8.47
C VAL A 447 11.11 -3.14 -7.98
N ASP A 448 11.55 -3.60 -6.82
CA ASP A 448 10.77 -4.41 -5.90
C ASP A 448 10.20 -3.45 -4.85
N GLU A 449 8.88 -3.27 -4.87
CA GLU A 449 8.16 -2.26 -4.09
C GLU A 449 7.21 -2.95 -3.11
N TYR A 450 7.46 -2.76 -1.81
CA TYR A 450 6.55 -3.13 -0.75
C TYR A 450 5.88 -1.88 -0.18
N VAL A 451 4.64 -1.64 -0.61
CA VAL A 451 3.88 -0.44 -0.23
C VAL A 451 3.34 -0.48 1.21
N ALA A 452 3.25 0.68 1.86
CA ALA A 452 2.53 0.85 3.11
C ALA A 452 1.10 0.30 2.97
N GLY A 453 0.68 -0.49 3.95
CA GLY A 453 -0.61 -1.20 3.96
C GLY A 453 -0.49 -2.70 3.67
N LEU A 454 0.62 -3.17 3.07
CA LEU A 454 0.91 -4.61 2.98
C LEU A 454 1.10 -5.23 4.36
N ASP A 455 0.78 -6.52 4.49
CA ASP A 455 1.00 -7.28 5.73
C ASP A 455 2.50 -7.40 6.05
N GLY A 456 2.86 -7.13 7.31
CA GLY A 456 4.24 -7.07 7.78
C GLY A 456 5.03 -5.82 7.38
N GLN A 457 4.45 -4.92 6.56
CA GLN A 457 5.14 -3.74 6.03
C GLN A 457 5.07 -2.55 6.99
N TRP A 458 5.67 -2.72 8.17
CA TRP A 458 5.70 -1.73 9.25
C TRP A 458 6.84 -1.98 10.25
N VAL A 459 7.02 -1.02 11.16
CA VAL A 459 7.66 -1.24 12.47
C VAL A 459 6.59 -1.17 13.55
N ASP A 460 6.59 -2.16 14.44
CA ASP A 460 5.72 -2.15 15.63
C ASP A 460 6.25 -1.15 16.67
N ILE A 461 5.51 -0.06 16.86
CA ILE A 461 5.85 1.05 17.76
C ILE A 461 4.97 1.04 19.03
N THR A 462 4.32 -0.06 19.35
CA THR A 462 3.40 -0.16 20.50
C THR A 462 4.09 0.18 21.81
N ASP A 463 5.32 -0.30 22.00
CA ASP A 463 6.10 -0.12 23.23
C ASP A 463 7.06 1.09 23.16
N LEU A 464 7.06 1.81 22.02
CA LEU A 464 7.85 3.03 21.84
C LEU A 464 7.36 4.11 22.81
N GLN A 465 8.26 4.55 23.70
CA GLN A 465 7.95 5.63 24.62
C GLN A 465 7.95 6.97 23.88
N VAL A 466 6.80 7.62 23.83
CA VAL A 466 6.58 8.91 23.15
C VAL A 466 6.07 9.94 24.17
N PRO A 467 6.72 11.12 24.31
CA PRO A 467 6.27 12.17 25.20
C PRO A 467 5.02 12.88 24.64
N ALA A 468 4.37 13.70 25.46
CA ALA A 468 3.08 14.34 25.11
C ALA A 468 3.16 15.27 23.90
N ASP A 469 4.31 15.88 23.64
CA ASP A 469 4.59 16.72 22.47
C ASP A 469 5.02 15.92 21.23
N GLY A 470 5.07 14.59 21.33
CA GLY A 470 5.51 13.69 20.27
C GLY A 470 7.02 13.50 20.19
N ARG A 471 7.46 12.61 19.32
CA ARG A 471 8.88 12.28 19.10
C ARG A 471 9.16 12.21 17.61
N THR A 472 10.23 12.84 17.16
CA THR A 472 10.76 12.58 15.82
C THR A 472 11.73 11.40 15.90
N VAL A 473 11.58 10.45 14.99
CA VAL A 473 12.43 9.24 14.87
C VAL A 473 13.01 9.16 13.46
N GLN A 474 14.15 8.51 13.32
CA GLN A 474 14.73 8.19 12.01
C GLN A 474 14.29 6.80 11.59
N LEU A 475 13.36 6.74 10.65
CA LEU A 475 12.96 5.51 9.98
C LEU A 475 13.96 5.18 8.88
N GLY A 476 14.47 3.97 8.85
CA GLY A 476 15.40 3.52 7.84
C GLY A 476 15.10 2.12 7.31
N PHE A 477 15.58 1.90 6.09
CA PHE A 477 15.58 0.63 5.40
C PHE A 477 16.96 0.42 4.78
N ALA A 478 17.56 -0.73 5.07
CA ALA A 478 18.79 -1.19 4.46
C ALA A 478 18.55 -2.52 3.74
N ALA A 479 18.83 -2.58 2.45
CA ALA A 479 18.73 -3.79 1.65
C ALA A 479 20.08 -4.50 1.56
N ASN A 480 20.06 -5.82 1.38
CA ASN A 480 21.21 -6.66 1.05
C ASN A 480 22.45 -6.51 1.97
N GLY A 481 22.27 -6.17 3.24
CA GLY A 481 23.40 -5.96 4.18
C GLY A 481 24.32 -7.18 4.33
N ASP A 482 23.76 -8.38 4.18
CA ASP A 482 24.45 -9.66 4.39
C ASP A 482 24.96 -10.33 3.10
N ARG A 483 24.82 -9.63 1.96
CA ARG A 483 25.34 -10.04 0.63
C ARG A 483 24.66 -11.27 0.02
N PHE A 484 23.36 -11.41 0.24
CA PHE A 484 22.57 -12.49 -0.34
C PHE A 484 22.16 -12.21 -1.80
N LEU A 485 22.03 -10.94 -2.17
CA LEU A 485 21.77 -10.51 -3.54
C LEU A 485 23.11 -10.14 -4.20
N CYS A 486 23.44 -10.77 -5.33
CA CYS A 486 24.73 -10.53 -5.99
C CYS A 486 24.72 -9.22 -6.79
N GLU A 487 25.26 -8.15 -6.19
CA GLU A 487 25.49 -6.84 -6.82
C GLU A 487 26.89 -6.79 -7.44
N GLY A 488 27.05 -7.61 -8.48
CA GLY A 488 28.32 -7.87 -9.12
C GLY A 488 28.21 -9.00 -10.13
N THR A 489 29.30 -9.76 -10.30
CA THR A 489 29.32 -10.91 -11.21
C THR A 489 29.09 -12.22 -10.45
N PRO A 490 28.00 -12.95 -10.70
CA PRO A 490 27.77 -14.24 -10.05
C PRO A 490 28.74 -15.30 -10.58
N ALA A 491 29.25 -16.15 -9.70
CA ALA A 491 30.00 -17.33 -10.11
C ALA A 491 29.02 -18.46 -10.45
N LEU A 492 29.13 -18.96 -11.68
CA LEU A 492 28.25 -20.01 -12.21
C LEU A 492 29.02 -21.30 -12.43
N ASP A 493 28.33 -22.43 -12.38
CA ASP A 493 28.87 -23.74 -12.73
C ASP A 493 28.93 -23.97 -14.25
N ALA A 494 29.20 -25.22 -14.67
CA ALA A 494 29.31 -25.58 -16.08
C ALA A 494 27.96 -25.59 -16.83
N ASP A 495 26.85 -25.72 -16.10
CA ASP A 495 25.48 -25.72 -16.63
C ASP A 495 24.85 -24.31 -16.59
N GLY A 496 25.52 -23.36 -15.94
CA GLY A 496 25.10 -21.96 -15.84
C GLY A 496 24.31 -21.64 -14.57
N GLU A 497 24.29 -22.55 -13.60
CA GLU A 497 23.61 -22.38 -12.33
C GLU A 497 24.49 -21.66 -11.29
N PRO A 498 23.93 -20.88 -10.35
CA PRO A 498 24.70 -20.20 -9.31
C PRO A 498 25.47 -21.17 -8.42
N LEU A 499 26.74 -20.87 -8.16
CA LEU A 499 27.52 -21.51 -7.10
C LEU A 499 27.16 -20.89 -5.75
N TRP A 500 27.18 -21.70 -4.70
CA TRP A 500 26.80 -21.29 -3.34
C TRP A 500 27.95 -21.45 -2.35
N GLU A 501 28.01 -20.56 -1.35
CA GLU A 501 28.96 -20.62 -0.24
C GLU A 501 28.25 -20.40 1.11
N PRO A 502 28.77 -20.96 2.23
CA PRO A 502 28.24 -20.67 3.56
C PRO A 502 28.28 -19.17 3.85
N SER A 503 27.14 -18.58 4.23
CA SER A 503 27.06 -17.16 4.58
C SER A 503 27.63 -16.85 5.97
N GLY A 504 27.59 -17.83 6.87
CA GLY A 504 27.84 -17.68 8.31
C GLY A 504 26.56 -17.62 9.14
N GLU A 505 25.41 -17.39 8.50
CA GLU A 505 24.09 -17.45 9.11
C GLU A 505 23.59 -18.90 9.23
N LEU A 506 22.75 -19.15 10.24
CA LEU A 506 22.18 -20.46 10.53
C LEU A 506 20.67 -20.40 10.62
N THR A 507 20.00 -21.46 10.18
CA THR A 507 18.57 -21.68 10.46
C THR A 507 18.34 -21.83 11.98
N PRO A 508 17.10 -21.71 12.47
CA PRO A 508 16.77 -22.03 13.87
C PRO A 508 17.21 -23.44 14.30
N GLU A 509 17.25 -24.39 13.35
CA GLU A 509 17.70 -25.78 13.53
C GLU A 509 19.23 -25.93 13.53
N GLY A 510 19.98 -24.86 13.24
CA GLY A 510 21.44 -24.82 13.22
C GLY A 510 22.07 -25.27 11.90
N GLU A 511 21.31 -25.28 10.81
CA GLU A 511 21.78 -25.62 9.46
C GLU A 511 22.36 -24.38 8.78
N SER A 512 23.34 -24.56 7.89
CA SER A 512 23.97 -23.44 7.17
C SER A 512 22.97 -22.81 6.20
N ILE A 513 22.79 -21.50 6.31
CA ILE A 513 22.18 -20.70 5.26
C ILE A 513 23.31 -20.29 4.31
N ASN A 514 23.21 -20.67 3.04
CA ASN A 514 24.23 -20.35 2.04
C ASN A 514 23.79 -19.12 1.24
N ARG A 515 24.75 -18.45 0.61
CA ARG A 515 24.50 -17.33 -0.30
C ARG A 515 25.18 -17.58 -1.65
N PRO A 516 24.75 -16.92 -2.74
CA PRO A 516 25.43 -17.06 -4.02
C PRO A 516 26.86 -16.53 -3.94
N VAL A 517 27.80 -17.26 -4.55
CA VAL A 517 29.18 -16.80 -4.73
C VAL A 517 29.17 -15.64 -5.73
N CYS A 518 29.62 -14.48 -5.28
CA CYS A 518 29.55 -13.26 -6.06
C CYS A 518 30.86 -12.47 -5.98
N GLU A 519 31.38 -12.06 -7.14
CA GLU A 519 32.39 -11.01 -7.23
C GLU A 519 31.67 -9.66 -7.19
N PHE A 520 31.43 -9.15 -5.98
CA PHE A 520 30.78 -7.86 -5.74
C PHE A 520 31.59 -6.70 -6.34
N ASP A 521 30.87 -5.75 -6.95
CA ASP A 521 31.48 -4.53 -7.44
C ASP A 521 31.98 -3.65 -6.29
N ALA A 522 32.98 -2.81 -6.59
CA ALA A 522 33.49 -1.86 -5.60
C ALA A 522 32.42 -0.82 -5.25
N GLY A 523 32.01 -0.77 -3.98
CA GLY A 523 30.98 0.16 -3.49
C GLY A 523 29.55 -0.26 -3.79
N TRP A 524 29.31 -1.55 -4.04
CA TRP A 524 27.98 -2.13 -4.23
C TRP A 524 26.97 -1.74 -3.13
N ASP A 525 27.43 -1.51 -1.90
CA ASP A 525 26.61 -1.17 -0.74
C ASP A 525 26.35 0.34 -0.56
N ALA A 526 26.89 1.20 -1.42
CA ALA A 526 26.89 2.65 -1.22
C ALA A 526 25.50 3.30 -1.23
N ASN A 527 24.51 2.64 -1.83
CA ASN A 527 23.15 3.08 -2.09
C ASN A 527 22.08 2.14 -1.53
N ASN A 528 22.50 1.14 -0.75
CA ASN A 528 21.63 0.13 -0.18
C ASN A 528 20.93 0.54 1.10
N GLU A 529 21.07 1.79 1.55
CA GLU A 529 20.42 2.28 2.75
C GLU A 529 19.87 3.69 2.55
N ALA A 530 18.67 3.94 3.09
CA ALA A 530 18.14 5.29 3.22
C ALA A 530 17.39 5.46 4.55
N THR A 531 17.35 6.71 5.02
CA THR A 531 16.60 7.11 6.22
C THR A 531 15.71 8.33 5.97
N ARG A 532 14.65 8.48 6.76
CA ARG A 532 13.75 9.64 6.79
C ARG A 532 13.32 9.97 8.21
N GLU A 533 13.21 11.27 8.49
CA GLU A 533 12.64 11.75 9.74
C GLU A 533 11.12 11.52 9.71
N VAL A 534 10.58 10.90 10.75
CA VAL A 534 9.14 10.67 10.92
C VAL A 534 8.71 11.20 12.28
N PHE A 535 7.64 11.99 12.29
CA PHE A 535 7.03 12.46 13.53
C PHE A 535 6.02 11.44 14.06
N VAL A 536 6.23 11.00 15.30
CA VAL A 536 5.35 10.06 16.02
C VAL A 536 4.64 10.83 17.15
N PRO A 537 3.32 11.04 17.09
CA PRO A 537 2.57 11.64 18.19
C PRO A 537 2.42 10.65 19.36
N GLN A 538 2.14 11.16 20.56
CA GLN A 538 1.96 10.32 21.76
C GLN A 538 0.86 9.26 21.56
N THR A 539 -0.27 9.70 21.01
CA THR A 539 -1.44 8.86 20.71
C THR A 539 -1.94 9.18 19.30
N GLY A 540 -2.92 8.43 18.83
CA GLY A 540 -3.54 8.66 17.53
C GLY A 540 -2.83 7.96 16.37
N SER A 541 -3.41 8.12 15.19
CA SER A 541 -3.06 7.48 13.93
C SER A 541 -3.11 8.51 12.79
N PHE A 542 -2.97 8.08 11.54
CA PHE A 542 -3.20 8.93 10.37
C PHE A 542 -4.61 9.55 10.34
N VAL A 543 -5.59 8.93 11.02
CA VAL A 543 -6.94 9.48 11.22
C VAL A 543 -6.94 10.78 11.99
N THR A 544 -5.98 10.95 12.91
CA THR A 544 -5.79 12.18 13.68
C THR A 544 -4.74 13.13 13.08
N ALA A 545 -4.06 12.72 12.01
CA ALA A 545 -3.12 13.57 11.30
C ALA A 545 -3.86 14.56 10.39
N ALA A 546 -3.25 15.70 10.07
CA ALA A 546 -3.83 16.63 9.10
C ALA A 546 -3.95 15.95 7.72
N CYS A 547 -4.97 16.34 6.96
CA CYS A 547 -5.11 15.90 5.57
C CYS A 547 -4.02 16.53 4.70
N ALA A 548 -3.34 15.69 3.90
CA ALA A 548 -2.14 16.09 3.15
C ALA A 548 -2.35 16.12 1.63
N GLN A 549 -3.43 15.53 1.10
CA GLN A 549 -3.68 15.33 -0.33
C GLN A 549 -4.99 15.97 -0.82
N GLY A 550 -5.51 16.96 -0.07
CA GLY A 550 -6.74 17.68 -0.40
C GLY A 550 -8.02 16.88 -0.12
N GLU A 551 -7.92 15.89 0.77
CA GLU A 551 -9.04 15.04 1.19
C GLU A 551 -10.10 15.87 1.92
N HIS A 552 -11.36 15.62 1.59
CA HIS A 552 -12.52 16.34 2.12
C HIS A 552 -13.76 15.46 2.13
N GLY A 553 -14.78 15.89 2.88
CA GLY A 553 -16.03 15.15 2.98
C GLY A 553 -16.03 14.11 4.09
N PRO A 554 -17.17 13.42 4.28
CA PRO A 554 -17.41 12.63 5.49
C PRO A 554 -16.79 11.22 5.47
N LEU A 555 -16.29 10.77 4.31
CA LEU A 555 -15.65 9.46 4.16
C LEU A 555 -14.14 9.48 4.37
N ARG A 556 -13.50 10.65 4.45
CA ARG A 556 -12.05 10.78 4.62
C ARG A 556 -11.53 10.08 5.89
N ASN A 557 -10.29 9.59 5.84
CA ASN A 557 -9.58 9.01 6.98
C ASN A 557 -8.49 9.95 7.52
N CYS A 558 -8.70 11.23 7.25
CA CYS A 558 -7.99 12.42 7.67
C CYS A 558 -8.44 13.17 8.90
N GLY A 559 -7.61 13.96 9.57
CA GLY A 559 -7.98 15.25 10.17
C GLY A 559 -9.11 15.22 11.19
N PHE A 560 -9.22 14.13 11.95
CA PHE A 560 -10.09 14.02 13.10
C PHE A 560 -9.36 14.46 14.37
N THR A 561 -10.13 14.86 15.37
CA THR A 561 -9.66 15.13 16.73
C THR A 561 -10.47 14.28 17.69
N GLU A 562 -9.83 13.67 18.67
CA GLU A 562 -10.51 12.94 19.73
C GLU A 562 -11.44 13.91 20.51
N LEU A 563 -12.68 13.48 20.73
CA LEU A 563 -13.71 14.23 21.44
C LEU A 563 -13.89 13.59 22.81
N GLU A 564 -13.37 14.26 23.84
CA GLU A 564 -13.64 13.92 25.23
C GLU A 564 -14.88 14.67 25.74
N LEU A 565 -15.84 13.93 26.28
CA LEU A 565 -17.07 14.48 26.87
C LEU A 565 -17.02 14.27 28.38
N ALA A 566 -16.97 15.35 29.15
CA ALA A 566 -16.66 15.33 30.59
C ALA A 566 -17.55 14.41 31.45
N ASP A 567 -18.81 14.22 31.08
CA ASP A 567 -19.81 13.43 31.83
C ASP A 567 -20.26 12.17 31.08
N VAL A 568 -19.52 11.78 30.04
CA VAL A 568 -19.83 10.58 29.24
C VAL A 568 -18.64 9.63 29.33
N PRO A 569 -18.74 8.54 30.11
CA PRO A 569 -17.63 7.62 30.25
C PRO A 569 -17.33 6.92 28.91
N PRO A 570 -16.05 6.68 28.58
CA PRO A 570 -15.66 5.94 27.38
C PRO A 570 -15.85 4.42 27.52
N LEU A 571 -16.34 3.96 28.67
CA LEU A 571 -16.67 2.57 28.96
C LEU A 571 -18.18 2.40 29.01
N CYS A 572 -18.66 1.27 28.51
CA CYS A 572 -20.09 0.94 28.43
C CYS A 572 -20.31 -0.57 28.57
N THR A 573 -21.56 -0.99 28.71
CA THR A 573 -21.89 -2.42 28.74
C THR A 573 -21.87 -2.98 27.32
N SER A 574 -21.05 -4.00 27.05
CA SER A 574 -21.00 -4.64 25.74
C SER A 574 -22.40 -5.11 25.27
N GLY A 575 -22.74 -4.78 24.02
CA GLY A 575 -24.05 -5.03 23.41
C GLY A 575 -25.16 -4.06 23.81
N ALA A 576 -24.95 -3.19 24.80
CA ALA A 576 -25.92 -2.16 25.18
C ALA A 576 -25.93 -1.02 24.15
N ALA A 577 -27.09 -0.36 24.01
CA ALA A 577 -27.20 0.84 23.20
C ALA A 577 -26.68 2.05 24.00
N VAL A 578 -25.71 2.76 23.44
CA VAL A 578 -25.26 4.06 23.94
C VAL A 578 -26.07 5.13 23.24
N SER A 579 -26.72 6.02 24.00
CA SER A 579 -27.53 7.11 23.45
C SER A 579 -27.04 8.45 23.96
N LEU A 580 -26.59 9.30 23.02
CA LEU A 580 -26.05 10.62 23.32
C LEU A 580 -26.86 11.69 22.59
N THR A 581 -27.17 12.79 23.27
CA THR A 581 -27.62 14.02 22.61
C THR A 581 -26.47 15.01 22.59
N LEU A 582 -25.92 15.25 21.41
CA LEU A 582 -24.79 16.17 21.19
C LEU A 582 -25.33 17.54 20.78
N ALA A 583 -24.92 18.59 21.48
CA ALA A 583 -25.17 19.96 21.09
C ALA A 583 -23.95 20.58 20.39
N ALA A 584 -24.20 21.19 19.24
CA ALA A 584 -23.30 22.08 18.55
C ALA A 584 -23.83 23.53 18.63
N PRO A 585 -22.94 24.56 18.62
CA PRO A 585 -23.33 25.96 18.48
C PRO A 585 -24.29 26.22 17.31
N ALA A 586 -25.14 27.23 17.43
CA ALA A 586 -26.17 27.53 16.41
C ALA A 586 -25.59 27.95 15.04
N ASP A 587 -24.34 28.38 15.01
CA ASP A 587 -23.56 28.78 13.83
C ASP A 587 -22.55 27.69 13.40
N ALA A 588 -22.56 26.53 14.03
CA ALA A 588 -21.66 25.43 13.68
C ALA A 588 -21.96 24.89 12.28
N ALA A 589 -20.92 24.72 11.48
CA ALA A 589 -21.02 23.94 10.25
C ALA A 589 -21.22 22.44 10.58
N PRO A 590 -21.83 21.65 9.69
CA PRO A 590 -21.98 20.21 9.91
C PRO A 590 -20.62 19.51 10.09
N GLN A 591 -20.55 18.67 11.12
CA GLN A 591 -19.35 17.94 11.51
C GLN A 591 -19.60 16.43 11.40
N ARG A 592 -18.55 15.68 11.08
CA ARG A 592 -18.56 14.22 11.13
C ARG A 592 -18.15 13.80 12.54
N LEU A 593 -18.99 12.98 13.18
CA LEU A 593 -18.63 12.20 14.35
C LEU A 593 -18.36 10.76 13.92
N ARG A 594 -17.23 10.21 14.34
CA ARG A 594 -16.84 8.81 14.15
C ARG A 594 -16.71 8.14 15.51
N VAL A 595 -17.36 7.00 15.66
CA VAL A 595 -17.27 6.15 16.84
C VAL A 595 -16.29 5.03 16.51
N CYS A 596 -15.21 4.97 17.27
CA CYS A 596 -14.20 3.93 17.15
C CYS A 596 -14.18 3.08 18.42
N GLU A 597 -13.57 1.90 18.31
CA GLU A 597 -13.29 1.05 19.47
C GLU A 597 -12.29 1.73 20.41
N ARG A 598 -12.26 1.28 21.66
CA ARG A 598 -11.23 1.61 22.63
C ARG A 598 -10.40 0.37 22.93
N SER A 599 -9.09 0.53 23.10
CA SER A 599 -8.23 -0.55 23.59
C SER A 599 -8.12 -0.44 25.12
N ALA A 600 -8.47 -1.52 25.81
CA ALA A 600 -8.27 -1.61 27.25
C ALA A 600 -6.78 -1.73 27.60
N ALA A 601 -6.02 -2.48 26.80
CA ALA A 601 -4.59 -2.72 27.04
C ALA A 601 -3.75 -1.46 26.81
N LEU A 602 -4.03 -0.69 25.75
CA LEU A 602 -3.32 0.55 25.44
C LEU A 602 -3.88 1.76 26.21
N GLY A 603 -5.10 1.65 26.75
CA GLY A 603 -5.74 2.74 27.50
C GLY A 603 -6.13 3.95 26.65
N VAL A 604 -6.28 3.78 25.33
CA VAL A 604 -6.58 4.86 24.37
C VAL A 604 -7.69 4.45 23.40
N GLY A 605 -8.36 5.42 22.79
CA GLY A 605 -9.18 5.18 21.61
C GLY A 605 -8.33 4.76 20.43
N VAL A 606 -8.76 3.75 19.65
CA VAL A 606 -8.07 3.39 18.42
C VAL A 606 -8.63 4.25 17.28
N ALA A 607 -7.96 5.35 16.96
CA ALA A 607 -8.39 6.27 15.90
C ALA A 607 -8.52 5.53 14.56
N CYS A 608 -9.78 5.22 14.20
CA CYS A 608 -10.14 4.21 13.21
C CYS A 608 -10.53 4.85 11.87
N ALA A 609 -10.17 4.15 10.80
CA ALA A 609 -10.62 4.48 9.45
C ALA A 609 -12.14 4.26 9.30
N HIS A 610 -12.73 4.78 8.22
CA HIS A 610 -14.18 4.81 7.99
C HIS A 610 -14.79 3.41 8.02
N GLU A 611 -14.15 2.48 7.32
CA GLU A 611 -14.52 1.08 7.19
C GLU A 611 -14.40 0.30 8.51
N ALA A 612 -13.57 0.79 9.45
CA ALA A 612 -13.37 0.21 10.78
C ALA A 612 -14.22 0.90 11.87
N ALA A 613 -15.00 1.93 11.52
CA ALA A 613 -15.82 2.65 12.48
C ALA A 613 -17.01 1.80 12.95
N VAL A 614 -17.26 1.81 14.26
CA VAL A 614 -18.45 1.17 14.86
C VAL A 614 -19.71 1.87 14.37
N ALA A 615 -19.67 3.19 14.32
CA ALA A 615 -20.75 4.02 13.82
C ALA A 615 -20.20 5.38 13.38
N SER A 616 -21.03 6.11 12.66
CA SER A 616 -20.71 7.47 12.25
C SER A 616 -21.96 8.30 12.04
N PHE A 617 -21.86 9.59 12.37
CA PHE A 617 -22.99 10.50 12.34
C PHE A 617 -22.59 11.86 11.77
N VAL A 618 -23.56 12.57 11.20
CA VAL A 618 -23.43 14.00 10.91
C VAL A 618 -24.06 14.75 12.07
N VAL A 619 -23.29 15.65 12.70
CA VAL A 619 -23.75 16.54 13.77
C VAL A 619 -23.92 17.93 13.19
N GLU A 620 -25.16 18.40 13.17
CA GLU A 620 -25.52 19.73 12.68
C GLU A 620 -25.62 20.72 13.85
N ALA A 621 -25.79 22.01 13.53
CA ALA A 621 -26.06 23.05 14.53
C ALA A 621 -27.30 22.70 15.39
N GLY A 622 -27.21 22.94 16.70
CA GLY A 622 -28.26 22.53 17.65
C GLY A 622 -28.04 21.14 18.21
N GLU A 623 -29.12 20.44 18.54
CA GLU A 623 -29.07 19.11 19.18
C GLU A 623 -29.21 17.99 18.14
N THR A 624 -28.25 17.07 18.14
CA THR A 624 -28.26 15.84 17.33
C THR A 624 -28.28 14.63 18.26
N ALA A 625 -29.31 13.80 18.16
CA ALA A 625 -29.36 12.51 18.84
C ALA A 625 -28.56 11.47 18.05
N VAL A 626 -27.61 10.80 18.70
CA VAL A 626 -26.83 9.70 18.13
C VAL A 626 -27.00 8.46 19.00
N SER A 627 -27.11 7.30 18.36
CA SER A 627 -27.22 6.03 19.06
C SER A 627 -26.45 4.95 18.33
N PHE A 628 -25.65 4.19 19.06
CA PHE A 628 -24.83 3.10 18.54
C PHE A 628 -24.74 1.97 19.57
N THR A 629 -24.40 0.78 19.10
CA THR A 629 -24.17 -0.36 19.99
C THR A 629 -22.76 -0.29 20.55
N CYS A 630 -22.62 -0.36 21.87
CA CYS A 630 -21.35 -0.53 22.54
C CYS A 630 -20.74 -1.88 22.15
N THR A 631 -19.65 -1.87 21.40
CA THR A 631 -18.92 -3.09 21.05
C THR A 631 -18.04 -3.55 22.21
N ALA A 632 -17.89 -4.86 22.36
CA ALA A 632 -16.84 -5.41 23.22
C ALA A 632 -15.48 -4.88 22.76
N MET A 633 -14.62 -4.49 23.69
CA MET A 633 -13.22 -4.20 23.36
C MET A 633 -12.54 -5.52 23.03
N ARG A 634 -11.88 -5.62 21.88
CA ARG A 634 -11.32 -6.91 21.41
C ARG A 634 -10.22 -7.44 22.33
N ASP A 635 -9.51 -6.56 23.03
CA ASP A 635 -8.49 -6.88 24.02
C ASP A 635 -9.02 -7.01 25.46
N ALA A 636 -10.33 -6.82 25.68
CA ALA A 636 -11.02 -7.01 26.94
C ALA A 636 -12.51 -7.36 26.67
N PRO A 637 -12.81 -8.59 26.20
CA PRO A 637 -14.12 -8.92 25.63
C PRO A 637 -15.29 -8.89 26.62
N ASP A 638 -15.01 -8.94 27.92
CA ASP A 638 -16.01 -8.80 29.00
C ASP A 638 -16.38 -7.34 29.28
N GLU A 639 -15.66 -6.38 28.70
CA GLU A 639 -15.87 -4.94 28.86
C GLU A 639 -16.21 -4.30 27.50
N GLY A 640 -17.06 -3.27 27.54
CA GLY A 640 -17.39 -2.47 26.37
C GLY A 640 -16.71 -1.10 26.46
N GLY A 641 -16.30 -0.56 25.31
CA GLY A 641 -15.65 0.73 25.27
C GLY A 641 -15.63 1.34 23.88
N TYR A 642 -15.62 2.67 23.84
CA TYR A 642 -15.58 3.44 22.61
C TYR A 642 -14.76 4.70 22.77
N ALA A 643 -14.37 5.28 21.64
CA ALA A 643 -13.79 6.60 21.54
C ALA A 643 -14.50 7.39 20.45
N LEU A 644 -14.67 8.69 20.69
CA LEU A 644 -15.32 9.60 19.77
C LEU A 644 -14.29 10.46 19.07
N TYR A 645 -14.43 10.59 17.76
CA TYR A 645 -13.57 11.41 16.92
C TYR A 645 -14.43 12.36 16.10
N GLN A 646 -14.07 13.63 16.05
CA GLN A 646 -14.84 14.63 15.31
C GLN A 646 -13.96 15.38 14.30
N ALA A 647 -14.59 15.80 13.21
CA ALA A 647 -13.96 16.58 12.16
C ALA A 647 -15.00 17.42 11.41
N PRO A 648 -14.68 18.63 10.91
CA PRO A 648 -15.60 19.34 10.02
C PRO A 648 -15.78 18.54 8.73
N ILE A 649 -16.99 18.48 8.17
CA ILE A 649 -17.21 17.75 6.90
C ILE A 649 -16.44 18.43 5.76
N TRP A 650 -16.46 19.76 5.73
CA TRP A 650 -15.65 20.56 4.81
C TRP A 650 -14.41 21.08 5.57
N PRO A 651 -13.17 20.78 5.14
CA PRO A 651 -11.96 21.08 5.93
C PRO A 651 -11.74 22.56 6.28
N GLU A 652 -12.28 23.49 5.50
CA GLU A 652 -12.16 24.94 5.76
C GLU A 652 -13.14 25.44 6.84
N ASP A 653 -14.14 24.64 7.22
CA ASP A 653 -15.05 25.00 8.28
C ASP A 653 -14.36 24.85 9.64
N ALA A 654 -14.67 25.76 10.58
CA ALA A 654 -14.17 25.65 11.94
C ALA A 654 -14.75 24.41 12.64
N LEU A 655 -13.89 23.63 13.30
CA LEU A 655 -14.33 22.56 14.20
C LEU A 655 -15.02 23.19 15.42
N ALA A 656 -16.33 22.95 15.56
CA ALA A 656 -17.11 23.43 16.69
C ALA A 656 -17.04 22.45 17.86
N ALA A 657 -16.93 22.99 19.09
CA ALA A 657 -16.94 22.17 20.29
C ALA A 657 -18.32 21.52 20.49
N LEU A 658 -18.35 20.19 20.60
CA LEU A 658 -19.55 19.42 20.90
C LEU A 658 -19.65 19.16 22.42
N THR A 659 -20.87 19.24 22.95
CA THR A 659 -21.17 18.92 24.36
C THR A 659 -22.32 17.93 24.46
N ALA A 660 -22.30 17.04 25.46
CA ALA A 660 -23.45 16.18 25.76
C ALA A 660 -24.49 16.96 26.59
N VAL A 661 -25.76 16.94 26.18
CA VAL A 661 -26.87 17.64 26.88
C VAL A 661 -27.72 16.68 27.70
N ASN A 662 -27.89 15.45 27.22
CA ASN A 662 -28.50 14.33 27.92
C ASN A 662 -27.73 13.06 27.52
N SER A 663 -27.21 12.33 28.52
CA SER A 663 -26.55 11.04 28.34
C SER A 663 -27.21 10.02 29.27
N GLU A 664 -27.73 8.93 28.69
CA GLU A 664 -27.98 7.70 29.44
C GLU A 664 -26.95 6.67 28.94
N PRO A 665 -26.02 6.22 29.80
CA PRO A 665 -24.99 5.22 29.44
C PRO A 665 -25.55 3.82 29.20
#